data_AF-A0A8B5VLL1-F1
#
_entry.id   AF-A0A8B5VLL1-F1
#
_cell.length_a   1.000
_cell.length_b   1.000
_cell.length_c   1.000
_cell.angle_alpha   90.00
_cell.angle_beta   90.00
_cell.angle_gamma   90.00
#
_symmetry.space_group_name_H-M   'P 1'
#
loop_
_entity.id
_entity.type
_entity.pdbx_description
1 polymer ?
#
loop_
_entity_poly.entity_id
_entity_poly.type
_entity_poly.pdbx_seq_one_letter_code
_entity_poly.pdbx_strand_id
1 'polypeptide(L)'
;MKHTFKLSLLATSIAISLSPTLLASIVRGDVDYQYFRDLAENKGKFFVGATNIPVIDKTGKNIGTFLQVTPTKQVEVESNISPKPNVSLSECFDNESLPGCYEFLYGGGDEDSNDLPVFETVTGETMSIPMIDFSSITRQTGIATLVNPQYVISVNHNQGYRDIQFGDSSSEKADDHHYNYSVVRRNNYMPDPNKERTDLGKGIEKRERNDEGEKLILDGSGNPTPRWDYHAPRLSKLVTEVAPANEIERTTENVQDFYSVFSDPFIFPMFIRAGSGRQAVVNNERDRLNNGRIEVGNGPFLTGGSVLPVTNGDPSVPGSDFNSRILVAKTENNTINDVFKDHGYGPLTTLGLPGDSGSALFGYDVRTKKWVVLGVYSDYFSENNTLGGDVYKSYWNYHHPHYVRALEKENNAGAINANGARLTWTPSGNTSSIVGGNAPLTVNLADTSLPTLQGHNGNTGDNPWNPQLQHGKTFHILGENNTLSLTENINQGAGAIHFHGNTTVEGMKAGITWLGAGVDIDKDKNVIWKISNPAGDRLSKIGQGTLTINGKGENKGSVSVGDGTVILNQQADENNKKSAFSELGIVSGRPTVILNSSDQMDPNNIYFGYRGGRLDVNGNDLTFRRIQNSDEGAMVVNHNTAQTANITLTGIVSPTIDQVKVQAITSPDQVSRHLDKDIFTYQRFPHLPTNFIRLKKPLSVAEITAIFNARKVFIDLDFATGLIRENEYFEVLKVTDESAAKQQILAEKIKAAEGTVQGFNGYFGETDPSKTNGRLNITMNSNCSEPTKLRNATTKTTKENRSFTFLI
;
A
#
# COMPACT_ATOMS: atom_id res chain seq x y z
N MET A 1 49.23 -11.68 -27.90
CA MET A 1 48.09 -12.06 -28.77
C MET A 1 46.85 -11.36 -28.27
N LYS A 2 46.04 -10.76 -29.14
CA LYS A 2 44.75 -10.16 -28.76
C LYS A 2 43.69 -11.27 -28.71
N HIS A 3 43.19 -11.63 -27.54
CA HIS A 3 41.98 -12.45 -27.42
C HIS A 3 40.79 -11.55 -27.15
N THR A 4 40.13 -11.12 -28.22
CA THR A 4 38.77 -10.58 -28.18
C THR A 4 37.82 -11.65 -27.67
N PHE A 5 37.25 -11.46 -26.48
CA PHE A 5 36.03 -12.18 -26.09
C PHE A 5 34.91 -11.76 -27.04
N LYS A 6 34.51 -12.65 -27.95
CA LYS A 6 33.22 -12.52 -28.63
C LYS A 6 32.15 -12.92 -27.63
N LEU A 7 31.26 -12.00 -27.26
CA LEU A 7 29.98 -12.40 -26.69
C LEU A 7 29.28 -13.29 -27.73
N SER A 8 28.86 -14.48 -27.32
CA SER A 8 27.99 -15.30 -28.18
C SER A 8 26.60 -14.68 -28.20
N LEU A 9 25.99 -14.57 -29.38
CA LEU A 9 24.62 -14.04 -29.54
C LEU A 9 23.61 -14.76 -28.62
N LEU A 10 23.89 -16.02 -28.28
CA LEU A 10 23.03 -16.87 -27.46
C LEU A 10 22.87 -16.38 -26.01
N ALA A 11 23.87 -15.70 -25.45
CA ALA A 11 23.76 -15.11 -24.11
C ALA A 11 22.80 -13.91 -24.09
N THR A 12 22.80 -13.10 -25.16
CA THR A 12 21.81 -12.04 -25.36
C THR A 12 20.42 -12.61 -25.65
N SER A 13 20.29 -13.76 -26.33
CA SER A 13 19.00 -14.41 -26.58
C SER A 13 18.31 -14.90 -25.30
N ILE A 14 19.06 -15.48 -24.35
CA ILE A 14 18.50 -16.06 -23.12
C ILE A 14 18.18 -14.98 -22.06
N ALA A 15 18.87 -13.84 -22.09
CA ALA A 15 18.55 -12.69 -21.25
C ALA A 15 17.26 -11.94 -21.67
N ILE A 16 16.76 -12.17 -22.89
CA ILE A 16 15.53 -11.55 -23.42
C ILE A 16 14.29 -12.44 -23.16
N SER A 17 14.47 -13.72 -22.81
CA SER A 17 13.37 -14.69 -22.67
C SER A 17 12.85 -14.90 -21.24
N LEU A 18 13.21 -14.05 -20.27
CA LEU A 18 12.81 -14.19 -18.86
C LEU A 18 12.29 -12.90 -18.19
N SER A 19 11.41 -12.20 -18.89
CA SER A 19 10.33 -11.44 -18.25
C SER A 19 9.20 -11.22 -19.27
N PRO A 20 7.93 -11.60 -18.97
CA PRO A 20 6.81 -11.15 -19.79
C PRO A 20 6.75 -9.62 -19.66
N THR A 21 6.84 -8.92 -20.79
CA THR A 21 6.81 -7.45 -20.85
C THR A 21 5.38 -6.96 -20.64
N LEU A 22 5.09 -6.53 -19.42
CA LEU A 22 3.77 -6.07 -18.95
C LEU A 22 3.65 -4.54 -19.04
N LEU A 23 2.47 -4.06 -19.39
CA LEU A 23 2.15 -2.70 -19.85
C LEU A 23 1.19 -1.94 -18.89
N ALA A 24 1.04 -0.61 -19.03
CA ALA A 24 0.01 0.21 -18.39
C ALA A 24 -0.11 1.57 -19.10
N SER A 25 -0.68 2.56 -18.41
CA SER A 25 -1.65 3.49 -18.96
C SER A 25 -1.21 4.40 -20.11
N ILE A 26 -2.21 4.83 -20.89
CA ILE A 26 -2.12 5.88 -21.92
C ILE A 26 -2.71 7.17 -21.36
N VAL A 27 -1.99 8.29 -21.54
CA VAL A 27 -2.44 9.65 -21.18
C VAL A 27 -2.16 10.67 -22.30
N ARG A 28 -2.81 11.84 -22.22
CA ARG A 28 -2.58 12.98 -23.11
C ARG A 28 -1.23 13.66 -22.84
N GLY A 29 -0.55 14.09 -23.90
CA GLY A 29 0.80 14.66 -23.86
C GLY A 29 0.86 16.18 -23.96
N ASP A 30 -0.26 16.86 -24.13
CA ASP A 30 -0.41 18.31 -24.09
C ASP A 30 -0.48 18.86 -22.65
N VAL A 31 -0.78 18.03 -21.65
CA VAL A 31 -0.69 18.35 -20.21
C VAL A 31 0.68 17.93 -19.66
N ASP A 32 1.15 18.56 -18.58
CA ASP A 32 2.33 18.09 -17.84
C ASP A 32 2.06 16.70 -17.26
N TYR A 33 2.96 15.75 -17.53
CA TYR A 33 2.86 14.38 -17.05
C TYR A 33 2.83 14.29 -15.51
N GLN A 34 3.40 15.30 -14.83
CA GLN A 34 3.35 15.40 -13.37
C GLN A 34 1.91 15.49 -12.83
N TYR A 35 0.93 15.96 -13.60
CA TYR A 35 -0.49 15.93 -13.17
C TYR A 35 -0.97 14.50 -12.89
N PHE A 36 -0.61 13.52 -13.74
CA PHE A 36 -1.04 12.12 -13.59
C PHE A 36 -0.27 11.39 -12.47
N ARG A 37 0.98 11.79 -12.21
CA ARG A 37 1.79 11.34 -11.07
C ARG A 37 1.23 11.88 -9.74
N ASP A 38 1.07 13.20 -9.64
CA ASP A 38 0.61 13.88 -8.44
C ASP A 38 -0.79 13.41 -8.03
N LEU A 39 -1.69 13.24 -9.01
CA LEU A 39 -3.02 12.70 -8.79
C LEU A 39 -2.97 11.29 -8.18
N ALA A 40 -2.17 10.38 -8.76
CA ALA A 40 -2.08 9.00 -8.30
C ALA A 40 -1.40 8.82 -6.94
N GLU A 41 -0.55 9.78 -6.55
CA GLU A 41 0.24 9.77 -5.32
C GLU A 41 -0.30 10.73 -4.23
N ASN A 42 -1.42 11.41 -4.49
CA ASN A 42 -1.99 12.48 -3.67
C ASN A 42 -1.00 13.63 -3.35
N LYS A 43 -0.15 13.99 -4.31
CA LYS A 43 0.87 15.04 -4.20
C LYS A 43 0.45 16.32 -4.92
N GLY A 44 1.26 17.37 -4.77
CA GLY A 44 1.06 18.66 -5.44
C GLY A 44 -0.34 19.26 -5.17
N LYS A 45 -1.11 19.48 -6.24
CA LYS A 45 -2.47 20.04 -6.16
C LYS A 45 -3.54 19.00 -5.78
N PHE A 46 -3.20 17.71 -5.75
CA PHE A 46 -4.12 16.59 -5.59
C PHE A 46 -4.05 15.96 -4.18
N PHE A 47 -3.75 16.77 -3.17
CA PHE A 47 -3.85 16.34 -1.77
C PHE A 47 -5.27 15.86 -1.44
N VAL A 48 -5.39 14.92 -0.51
CA VAL A 48 -6.68 14.32 -0.13
C VAL A 48 -7.68 15.41 0.29
N GLY A 49 -8.87 15.40 -0.32
CA GLY A 49 -9.90 16.43 -0.09
C GLY A 49 -9.80 17.70 -0.93
N ALA A 50 -8.78 17.86 -1.78
CA ALA A 50 -8.72 18.95 -2.77
C ALA A 50 -9.95 18.93 -3.71
N THR A 51 -10.39 20.09 -4.20
CA THR A 51 -11.58 20.20 -5.07
C THR A 51 -11.34 21.18 -6.22
N ASN A 52 -12.14 21.07 -7.29
CA ASN A 52 -12.20 22.02 -8.41
C ASN A 52 -10.81 22.40 -8.97
N ILE A 53 -9.99 21.40 -9.36
CA ILE A 53 -8.58 21.59 -9.72
C ILE A 53 -8.47 22.01 -11.20
N PRO A 54 -8.00 23.24 -11.53
CA PRO A 54 -7.85 23.65 -12.93
C PRO A 54 -6.71 22.90 -13.61
N VAL A 55 -7.00 22.33 -14.78
CA VAL A 55 -6.02 21.63 -15.61
C VAL A 55 -5.53 22.56 -16.70
N ILE A 56 -4.24 22.88 -16.65
CA ILE A 56 -3.58 23.81 -17.56
C ILE A 56 -2.70 22.99 -18.50
N ASP A 57 -2.85 23.20 -19.81
CA ASP A 57 -1.99 22.58 -20.82
C ASP A 57 -0.60 23.25 -20.88
N LYS A 58 0.32 22.64 -21.63
CA LYS A 58 1.70 23.13 -21.85
C LYS A 58 1.78 24.47 -22.60
N THR A 59 0.66 24.98 -23.12
CA THR A 59 0.57 26.33 -23.71
C THR A 59 0.11 27.39 -22.70
N GLY A 60 -0.29 26.98 -21.49
CA GLY A 60 -0.81 27.86 -20.45
C GLY A 60 -2.33 28.05 -20.49
N LYS A 61 -3.06 27.32 -21.34
CA LYS A 61 -4.52 27.39 -21.47
C LYS A 61 -5.19 26.44 -20.47
N ASN A 62 -6.26 26.91 -19.81
CA ASN A 62 -7.14 26.04 -19.03
C ASN A 62 -8.00 25.19 -19.99
N ILE A 63 -7.91 23.86 -19.85
CA ILE A 63 -8.64 22.88 -20.68
C ILE A 63 -9.78 22.18 -19.93
N GLY A 64 -10.01 22.52 -18.66
CA GLY A 64 -11.11 21.99 -17.84
C GLY A 64 -10.78 21.97 -16.35
N THR A 65 -11.80 21.77 -15.54
CA THR A 65 -11.67 21.66 -14.08
C THR A 65 -11.84 20.20 -13.68
N PHE A 66 -10.79 19.57 -13.13
CA PHE A 66 -10.88 18.22 -12.60
C PHE A 66 -11.59 18.21 -11.24
N LEU A 67 -12.30 17.12 -10.92
CA LEU A 67 -13.18 16.99 -9.75
C LEU A 67 -14.36 17.97 -9.70
N GLN A 68 -14.72 18.58 -10.83
CA GLN A 68 -15.96 19.33 -11.02
C GLN A 68 -16.78 18.61 -12.09
N VAL A 69 -18.00 18.18 -11.75
CA VAL A 69 -18.84 17.37 -12.64
C VAL A 69 -20.29 17.84 -12.63
N THR A 70 -20.97 17.69 -13.77
CA THR A 70 -22.39 18.00 -13.95
C THR A 70 -23.05 16.77 -14.54
N PRO A 71 -23.83 15.99 -13.76
CA PRO A 71 -24.36 14.71 -14.24
C PRO A 71 -25.45 14.94 -15.29
N THR A 72 -25.41 14.15 -16.37
CA THR A 72 -26.36 14.21 -17.48
C THR A 72 -26.83 12.80 -17.87
N LYS A 73 -28.12 12.61 -18.10
CA LYS A 73 -28.70 11.33 -18.54
C LYS A 73 -29.81 11.57 -19.55
N GLN A 74 -29.92 10.71 -20.57
CA GLN A 74 -31.09 10.67 -21.43
C GLN A 74 -32.25 9.97 -20.72
N VAL A 75 -33.44 10.55 -20.77
CA VAL A 75 -34.67 9.97 -20.21
C VAL A 75 -35.72 9.96 -21.30
N GLU A 76 -36.39 8.81 -21.47
CA GLU A 76 -37.50 8.65 -22.41
C GLU A 76 -38.72 9.43 -21.90
N VAL A 77 -39.39 10.17 -22.79
CA VAL A 77 -40.55 11.00 -22.49
C VAL A 77 -41.73 10.52 -23.34
N GLU A 78 -42.91 10.42 -22.72
CA GLU A 78 -44.13 9.99 -23.41
C GLU A 78 -44.44 10.91 -24.62
N SER A 79 -44.65 10.30 -25.78
CA SER A 79 -45.11 11.03 -26.97
C SER A 79 -46.57 11.48 -26.76
N ASN A 80 -46.83 12.79 -26.91
CA ASN A 80 -48.17 13.37 -26.80
C ASN A 80 -49.03 12.99 -28.02
N ILE A 81 -49.50 11.75 -28.08
CA ILE A 81 -50.34 11.23 -29.17
C ILE A 81 -51.76 10.97 -28.65
N SER A 82 -52.76 11.37 -29.46
CA SER A 82 -54.18 11.26 -29.12
C SER A 82 -54.59 9.83 -28.73
N PRO A 83 -55.52 9.65 -27.76
CA PRO A 83 -56.01 8.33 -27.40
C PRO A 83 -56.66 7.63 -28.59
N LYS A 84 -56.28 6.37 -28.85
CA LYS A 84 -56.92 5.52 -29.87
C LYS A 84 -58.43 5.42 -29.59
N PRO A 85 -59.29 5.37 -30.62
CA PRO A 85 -60.74 5.35 -30.45
C PRO A 85 -61.17 4.10 -29.67
N ASN A 86 -62.08 4.30 -28.71
CA ASN A 86 -62.48 3.28 -27.75
C ASN A 86 -63.63 2.41 -28.32
N VAL A 87 -63.28 1.50 -29.24
CA VAL A 87 -64.20 0.53 -29.87
C VAL A 87 -64.08 -0.85 -29.22
N SER A 88 -65.22 -1.52 -29.01
CA SER A 88 -65.25 -2.87 -28.44
C SER A 88 -65.21 -3.98 -29.50
N LEU A 89 -64.68 -5.14 -29.10
CA LEU A 89 -64.56 -6.31 -29.98
C LEU A 89 -65.91 -6.76 -30.58
N SER A 90 -67.02 -6.55 -29.86
CA SER A 90 -68.39 -6.80 -30.35
C SER A 90 -68.83 -5.84 -31.46
N GLU A 91 -68.54 -4.55 -31.34
CA GLU A 91 -68.98 -3.55 -32.34
C GLU A 91 -68.30 -3.74 -33.70
N CYS A 92 -67.06 -4.23 -33.68
CA CYS A 92 -66.30 -4.49 -34.90
C CYS A 92 -66.76 -5.76 -35.66
N PHE A 93 -67.36 -6.75 -34.99
CA PHE A 93 -67.93 -7.93 -35.66
C PHE A 93 -69.27 -7.63 -36.34
N ASP A 94 -70.06 -6.71 -35.80
CA ASP A 94 -71.37 -6.35 -36.37
C ASP A 94 -71.24 -5.34 -37.54
N ASN A 95 -70.16 -4.55 -37.60
CA ASN A 95 -69.87 -3.65 -38.72
C ASN A 95 -68.37 -3.33 -38.90
N GLU A 96 -67.69 -4.12 -39.73
CA GLU A 96 -66.27 -3.95 -40.08
C GLU A 96 -65.89 -2.57 -40.68
N SER A 97 -66.87 -1.78 -41.14
CA SER A 97 -66.62 -0.46 -41.75
C SER A 97 -66.49 0.70 -40.75
N LEU A 98 -66.51 0.43 -39.44
CA LEU A 98 -66.27 1.42 -38.39
C LEU A 98 -64.79 1.83 -38.28
N PRO A 99 -64.47 3.14 -38.09
CA PRO A 99 -63.08 3.59 -37.92
C PRO A 99 -62.37 2.90 -36.75
N GLY A 100 -61.18 2.35 -37.01
CA GLY A 100 -60.37 1.61 -36.02
C GLY A 100 -60.63 0.11 -35.92
N CYS A 101 -61.76 -0.40 -36.43
CA CYS A 101 -62.08 -1.83 -36.35
C CYS A 101 -61.20 -2.71 -37.26
N TYR A 102 -60.76 -2.19 -38.40
CA TYR A 102 -59.88 -2.91 -39.32
C TYR A 102 -58.50 -3.21 -38.70
N GLU A 103 -57.86 -2.20 -38.09
CA GLU A 103 -56.60 -2.35 -37.36
C GLU A 103 -56.72 -3.33 -36.19
N PHE A 104 -57.82 -3.25 -35.44
CA PHE A 104 -58.07 -4.04 -34.24
C PHE A 104 -58.38 -5.52 -34.52
N LEU A 105 -59.12 -5.83 -35.60
CA LEU A 105 -59.48 -7.22 -35.96
C LEU A 105 -58.41 -7.93 -36.79
N TYR A 106 -57.74 -7.23 -37.70
CA TYR A 106 -56.83 -7.86 -38.68
C TYR A 106 -55.35 -7.62 -38.41
N GLY A 107 -55.01 -6.91 -37.32
CA GLY A 107 -53.62 -6.55 -37.02
C GLY A 107 -53.08 -5.62 -38.09
N GLY A 108 -53.72 -4.45 -38.23
CA GLY A 108 -53.23 -3.39 -39.10
C GLY A 108 -51.84 -2.96 -38.64
N GLY A 109 -50.82 -3.44 -39.35
CA GLY A 109 -49.43 -3.07 -39.11
C GLY A 109 -49.16 -1.68 -39.67
N ASP A 110 -49.25 -0.66 -38.82
CA ASP A 110 -48.58 0.62 -39.07
C ASP A 110 -47.06 0.39 -38.98
N GLU A 111 -46.46 -0.13 -40.05
CA GLU A 111 -45.00 -0.06 -40.25
C GLU A 111 -44.51 1.39 -40.47
N ASP A 112 -45.44 2.36 -40.53
CA ASP A 112 -45.19 3.81 -40.71
C ASP A 112 -45.44 4.66 -39.44
N SER A 113 -45.74 4.07 -38.27
CA SER A 113 -45.67 4.82 -37.01
C SER A 113 -44.20 5.08 -36.65
N ASN A 114 -43.70 6.26 -37.02
CA ASN A 114 -42.38 6.78 -36.66
C ASN A 114 -42.29 7.18 -35.16
N ASP A 115 -42.92 6.39 -34.28
CA ASP A 115 -42.85 6.52 -32.81
C ASP A 115 -41.50 5.95 -32.32
N LEU A 116 -40.43 6.60 -32.78
CA LEU A 116 -39.13 6.50 -32.14
C LEU A 116 -39.25 7.10 -30.73
N PRO A 117 -38.74 6.43 -29.69
CA PRO A 117 -38.76 6.96 -28.33
C PRO A 117 -38.08 8.33 -28.29
N VAL A 118 -38.81 9.33 -27.79
CA VAL A 118 -38.30 10.70 -27.65
C VAL A 118 -37.50 10.77 -26.36
N PHE A 119 -36.22 11.10 -26.46
CA PHE A 119 -35.34 11.27 -25.30
C PHE A 119 -35.09 12.75 -25.01
N GLU A 120 -35.24 13.14 -23.75
CA GLU A 120 -34.77 14.43 -23.24
C GLU A 120 -33.52 14.26 -22.36
N THR A 121 -32.58 15.19 -22.49
CA THR A 121 -31.36 15.21 -21.68
C THR A 121 -31.61 15.90 -20.34
N VAL A 122 -31.79 15.10 -19.28
CA VAL A 122 -31.87 15.62 -17.91
C VAL A 122 -30.46 15.96 -17.43
N THR A 123 -30.26 17.21 -17.02
CA THR A 123 -28.99 17.74 -16.50
C THR A 123 -29.15 18.10 -15.03
N GLY A 124 -28.30 17.56 -14.17
CA GLY A 124 -28.26 17.87 -12.73
C GLY A 124 -27.43 19.11 -12.39
N GLU A 125 -27.37 19.44 -11.10
CA GLU A 125 -26.53 20.52 -10.60
C GLU A 125 -25.04 20.18 -10.70
N THR A 126 -24.21 21.16 -11.06
CA THR A 126 -22.75 21.04 -11.02
C THR A 126 -22.27 20.86 -9.59
N MET A 127 -21.50 19.82 -9.32
CA MET A 127 -20.97 19.50 -8.00
C MET A 127 -19.44 19.40 -7.97
N SER A 128 -18.91 19.66 -6.78
CA SER A 128 -17.49 19.71 -6.44
C SER A 128 -17.13 18.48 -5.63
N ILE A 129 -16.37 17.55 -6.21
CA ILE A 129 -16.00 16.27 -5.60
C ILE A 129 -14.65 16.42 -4.87
N PRO A 130 -14.50 15.94 -3.62
CA PRO A 130 -13.21 15.92 -2.94
C PRO A 130 -12.27 14.89 -3.57
N MET A 131 -10.98 15.19 -3.66
CA MET A 131 -9.96 14.24 -4.11
C MET A 131 -9.88 13.02 -3.17
N ILE A 132 -9.83 11.82 -3.74
CA ILE A 132 -9.75 10.56 -2.98
C ILE A 132 -8.45 10.44 -2.19
N ASP A 133 -8.46 9.58 -1.17
CA ASP A 133 -7.25 9.02 -0.57
C ASP A 133 -6.87 7.70 -1.26
N PHE A 134 -5.85 7.73 -2.13
CA PHE A 134 -5.36 6.54 -2.83
C PHE A 134 -4.48 5.64 -1.95
N SER A 135 -4.16 6.00 -0.71
CA SER A 135 -3.18 5.25 0.10
C SER A 135 -3.57 3.80 0.41
N SER A 136 -4.84 3.44 0.23
CA SER A 136 -5.32 2.04 0.29
C SER A 136 -4.79 1.14 -0.84
N ILE A 137 -4.23 1.68 -1.92
CA ILE A 137 -3.59 0.90 -2.99
C ILE A 137 -2.10 0.62 -2.68
N THR A 138 -1.53 -0.42 -3.27
CA THR A 138 -0.12 -0.78 -3.02
C THR A 138 0.87 0.26 -3.56
N ARG A 139 1.73 0.80 -2.68
CA ARG A 139 2.50 2.05 -2.89
C ARG A 139 3.30 2.17 -4.20
N GLN A 140 3.91 1.07 -4.68
CA GLN A 140 4.76 1.05 -5.88
C GLN A 140 4.02 0.52 -7.11
N THR A 141 2.95 -0.25 -6.91
CA THR A 141 2.37 -1.10 -7.95
C THR A 141 0.91 -0.81 -8.28
N GLY A 142 0.13 -0.33 -7.31
CA GLY A 142 -1.31 -0.12 -7.45
C GLY A 142 -2.13 -1.37 -7.84
N ILE A 143 -1.51 -2.56 -7.94
CA ILE A 143 -2.16 -3.79 -8.41
C ILE A 143 -3.05 -4.46 -7.36
N ALA A 144 -3.04 -3.99 -6.12
CA ALA A 144 -3.92 -4.49 -5.08
C ALA A 144 -4.39 -3.34 -4.18
N THR A 145 -5.59 -3.48 -3.62
CA THR A 145 -6.24 -2.44 -2.79
C THR A 145 -6.73 -3.05 -1.48
N LEU A 146 -6.39 -2.42 -0.36
CA LEU A 146 -6.83 -2.80 0.98
C LEU A 146 -8.33 -2.50 1.17
N VAL A 147 -9.12 -3.50 1.56
CA VAL A 147 -10.57 -3.35 1.82
C VAL A 147 -10.97 -3.76 3.24
N ASN A 148 -10.16 -4.61 3.87
CA ASN A 148 -10.19 -4.92 5.30
C ASN A 148 -8.76 -4.77 5.85
N PRO A 149 -8.53 -4.45 7.14
CA PRO A 149 -7.17 -4.31 7.69
C PRO A 149 -6.24 -5.53 7.50
N GLN A 150 -6.78 -6.71 7.15
CA GLN A 150 -6.01 -7.91 6.82
C GLN A 150 -6.25 -8.48 5.41
N TYR A 151 -7.09 -7.84 4.56
CA TYR A 151 -7.38 -8.34 3.22
C TYR A 151 -7.29 -7.26 2.16
N VAL A 152 -6.62 -7.60 1.06
CA VAL A 152 -6.64 -6.83 -0.19
C VAL A 152 -7.53 -7.48 -1.23
N ILE A 153 -7.88 -6.73 -2.26
CA ILE A 153 -8.48 -7.22 -3.50
C ILE A 153 -7.53 -6.98 -4.67
N SER A 154 -7.54 -7.88 -5.64
CA SER A 154 -6.82 -7.81 -6.92
C SER A 154 -7.42 -8.84 -7.88
N VAL A 155 -6.85 -9.00 -9.06
CA VAL A 155 -7.28 -10.01 -10.05
C VAL A 155 -6.56 -11.33 -9.89
N ASN A 156 -7.24 -12.44 -10.22
CA ASN A 156 -6.76 -13.79 -10.00
C ASN A 156 -5.48 -14.08 -10.80
N HIS A 157 -5.34 -13.61 -12.04
CA HIS A 157 -4.12 -13.86 -12.83
C HIS A 157 -2.86 -13.16 -12.28
N ASN A 158 -2.98 -12.23 -11.33
CA ASN A 158 -1.84 -11.64 -10.61
C ASN A 158 -1.24 -12.62 -9.58
N GLN A 159 -0.73 -13.74 -10.05
CA GLN A 159 -0.15 -14.80 -9.21
C GLN A 159 1.31 -14.54 -8.79
N GLY A 160 1.95 -13.46 -9.25
CA GLY A 160 3.38 -13.20 -9.05
C GLY A 160 3.76 -12.51 -7.73
N TYR A 161 2.94 -11.58 -7.22
CA TYR A 161 3.30 -10.77 -6.04
C TYR A 161 3.19 -11.59 -4.74
N ARG A 162 4.17 -11.46 -3.84
CA ARG A 162 4.29 -12.28 -2.62
C ARG A 162 4.09 -11.46 -1.35
N ASP A 163 4.72 -10.29 -1.36
CA ASP A 163 4.65 -9.26 -0.34
C ASP A 163 4.07 -8.01 -1.00
N ILE A 164 3.31 -7.24 -0.22
CA ILE A 164 2.81 -5.94 -0.62
C ILE A 164 3.19 -4.88 0.41
N GLN A 165 3.19 -3.62 0.00
CA GLN A 165 3.53 -2.47 0.82
C GLN A 165 2.50 -1.36 0.63
N PHE A 166 2.33 -0.53 1.67
CA PHE A 166 1.47 0.65 1.68
C PHE A 166 2.27 1.88 2.13
N GLY A 167 1.76 3.08 1.90
CA GLY A 167 2.43 4.34 2.27
C GLY A 167 2.96 5.15 1.07
N ASP A 168 4.01 5.96 1.28
CA ASP A 168 4.55 6.86 0.25
C ASP A 168 5.18 6.06 -0.89
N SER A 169 4.78 6.30 -2.13
CA SER A 169 5.34 5.71 -3.34
C SER A 169 6.83 6.03 -3.57
N SER A 170 7.42 7.04 -2.91
CA SER A 170 8.80 7.47 -3.17
C SER A 170 9.84 6.52 -2.57
N SER A 171 10.76 6.00 -3.41
CA SER A 171 11.64 4.87 -3.07
C SER A 171 13.06 5.24 -2.61
N GLU A 172 13.32 6.51 -2.27
CA GLU A 172 14.71 7.03 -2.10
C GLU A 172 14.96 7.82 -0.80
N LYS A 173 13.98 7.96 0.10
CA LYS A 173 14.23 8.56 1.42
C LYS A 173 14.81 7.51 2.38
N ALA A 174 15.87 7.86 3.10
CA ALA A 174 16.47 6.98 4.11
C ALA A 174 15.54 6.67 5.31
N ASP A 175 14.52 7.50 5.53
CA ASP A 175 13.48 7.34 6.55
C ASP A 175 12.13 6.88 5.95
N ASP A 176 12.09 6.35 4.73
CA ASP A 176 10.90 5.67 4.18
C ASP A 176 10.76 4.25 4.77
N HIS A 177 10.33 4.18 6.02
CA HIS A 177 10.09 2.94 6.73
C HIS A 177 8.79 2.28 6.24
N HIS A 178 8.93 1.25 5.41
CA HIS A 178 7.82 0.47 4.85
C HIS A 178 7.83 -0.99 5.32
N TYR A 179 6.66 -1.57 5.58
CA TYR A 179 6.55 -3.00 5.93
C TYR A 179 6.07 -3.86 4.77
N ASN A 180 6.73 -5.03 4.61
CA ASN A 180 6.29 -6.09 3.73
C ASN A 180 5.16 -6.88 4.41
N TYR A 181 3.96 -6.79 3.83
CA TYR A 181 2.80 -7.59 4.19
C TYR A 181 2.76 -8.83 3.30
N SER A 182 3.24 -9.96 3.81
CA SER A 182 3.24 -11.22 3.07
C SER A 182 1.82 -11.77 2.90
N VAL A 183 1.47 -12.20 1.68
CA VAL A 183 0.24 -12.95 1.41
C VAL A 183 0.33 -14.33 2.07
N VAL A 184 -0.71 -14.76 2.81
CA VAL A 184 -0.77 -16.10 3.42
C VAL A 184 -1.70 -17.06 2.69
N ARG A 185 -2.78 -16.55 2.08
CA ARG A 185 -3.65 -17.28 1.15
C ARG A 185 -4.23 -16.27 0.17
N ARG A 186 -4.26 -16.59 -1.12
CA ARG A 186 -4.79 -15.66 -2.14
C ARG A 186 -6.30 -15.51 -2.13
N ASN A 187 -7.01 -16.54 -1.70
CA ASN A 187 -8.48 -16.61 -1.79
C ASN A 187 -8.95 -16.24 -3.21
N ASN A 188 -8.48 -17.03 -4.18
CA ASN A 188 -8.92 -16.94 -5.57
C ASN A 188 -10.44 -17.18 -5.60
N TYR A 189 -11.20 -16.29 -6.21
CA TYR A 189 -12.65 -16.42 -6.26
C TYR A 189 -13.02 -17.58 -7.18
N MET A 190 -13.42 -18.69 -6.57
CA MET A 190 -14.01 -19.83 -7.23
C MET A 190 -15.43 -19.98 -6.67
N PRO A 191 -16.49 -19.88 -7.50
CA PRO A 191 -17.80 -20.33 -7.06
C PRO A 191 -17.73 -21.83 -6.72
N ASP A 192 -18.38 -22.24 -5.64
CA ASP A 192 -18.27 -23.60 -5.09
C ASP A 192 -18.86 -24.65 -6.06
N PRO A 193 -18.04 -25.51 -6.69
CA PRO A 193 -18.52 -26.48 -7.67
C PRO A 193 -19.39 -27.58 -7.02
N ASN A 194 -19.30 -27.80 -5.70
CA ASN A 194 -20.13 -28.80 -5.01
C ASN A 194 -21.54 -28.27 -4.67
N LYS A 195 -21.82 -26.99 -4.96
CA LYS A 195 -23.13 -26.37 -4.72
C LYS A 195 -23.82 -25.91 -6.00
N GLU A 196 -23.34 -26.38 -7.15
CA GLU A 196 -24.02 -26.33 -8.44
C GLU A 196 -25.42 -26.96 -8.31
N ARG A 197 -26.47 -26.12 -8.21
CA ARG A 197 -27.86 -26.61 -8.27
C ARG A 197 -28.16 -27.12 -9.67
N THR A 198 -28.25 -28.44 -9.81
CA THR A 198 -28.57 -29.16 -11.05
C THR A 198 -30.06 -29.09 -11.40
N ASP A 199 -30.54 -27.89 -11.75
CA ASP A 199 -31.88 -27.69 -12.31
C ASP A 199 -31.93 -28.20 -13.77
N LEU A 200 -32.06 -29.52 -13.94
CA LEU A 200 -32.19 -30.19 -15.24
C LEU A 200 -33.58 -29.98 -15.89
N GLY A 201 -33.89 -28.73 -16.22
CA GLY A 201 -34.97 -28.37 -17.13
C GLY A 201 -34.69 -28.84 -18.55
N LYS A 202 -35.64 -29.56 -19.18
CA LYS A 202 -35.48 -30.06 -20.55
C LYS A 202 -35.65 -28.94 -21.58
N GLY A 203 -34.56 -28.24 -21.92
CA GLY A 203 -34.52 -27.33 -23.07
C GLY A 203 -33.34 -26.36 -23.09
N ILE A 204 -32.25 -26.74 -23.77
CA ILE A 204 -31.08 -25.95 -24.26
C ILE A 204 -30.30 -25.08 -23.25
N GLU A 205 -30.86 -24.67 -22.11
CA GLU A 205 -30.16 -23.86 -21.10
C GLU A 205 -29.85 -24.67 -19.83
N LYS A 206 -28.62 -25.17 -19.72
CA LYS A 206 -28.06 -25.56 -18.41
C LYS A 206 -27.74 -24.29 -17.62
N ARG A 207 -28.39 -24.09 -16.48
CA ARG A 207 -28.19 -22.90 -15.61
C ARG A 207 -27.93 -23.34 -14.16
N GLU A 208 -26.66 -23.55 -13.82
CA GLU A 208 -26.25 -23.81 -12.43
C GLU A 208 -26.02 -22.50 -11.66
N ARG A 209 -26.38 -22.51 -10.37
CA ARG A 209 -26.35 -21.35 -9.46
C ARG A 209 -25.46 -21.61 -8.25
N ASN A 210 -24.78 -20.57 -7.75
CA ASN A 210 -24.10 -20.60 -6.45
C ASN A 210 -25.06 -20.30 -5.27
N ASP A 211 -24.52 -20.27 -4.04
CA ASP A 211 -25.25 -20.06 -2.77
C ASP A 211 -26.08 -18.77 -2.69
N GLU A 212 -25.72 -17.72 -3.43
CA GLU A 212 -26.45 -16.44 -3.45
C GLU A 212 -27.41 -16.33 -4.66
N GLY A 213 -27.71 -17.45 -5.33
CA GLY A 213 -28.63 -17.54 -6.47
C GLY A 213 -28.00 -17.16 -7.81
N GLU A 214 -26.68 -17.02 -7.84
CA GLU A 214 -25.95 -16.42 -8.97
C GLU A 214 -25.63 -17.40 -10.09
N LYS A 215 -25.97 -17.04 -11.34
CA LYS A 215 -25.74 -17.87 -12.54
C LYS A 215 -24.25 -18.00 -12.87
N LEU A 216 -23.76 -19.24 -13.00
CA LEU A 216 -22.42 -19.51 -13.55
C LEU A 216 -22.34 -19.10 -15.04
N ILE A 217 -21.26 -18.41 -15.42
CA ILE A 217 -20.96 -18.10 -16.82
C ILE A 217 -20.16 -19.28 -17.38
N LEU A 218 -20.74 -20.02 -18.33
CA LEU A 218 -20.08 -21.11 -19.04
C LEU A 218 -19.36 -20.59 -20.29
N ASP A 219 -18.25 -21.23 -20.67
CA ASP A 219 -17.55 -20.98 -21.93
C ASP A 219 -18.34 -21.55 -23.13
N GLY A 220 -17.85 -21.31 -24.35
CA GLY A 220 -18.47 -21.86 -25.57
C GLY A 220 -18.47 -23.39 -25.67
N SER A 221 -17.86 -24.09 -24.72
CA SER A 221 -17.85 -25.56 -24.59
C SER A 221 -18.74 -26.06 -23.44
N GLY A 222 -19.37 -25.17 -22.67
CA GLY A 222 -20.23 -25.51 -21.55
C GLY A 222 -19.52 -25.75 -20.21
N ASN A 223 -18.24 -25.38 -20.07
CA ASN A 223 -17.52 -25.43 -18.79
C ASN A 223 -17.60 -24.07 -18.07
N PRO A 224 -17.60 -23.98 -16.74
CA PRO A 224 -17.46 -22.70 -16.04
C PRO A 224 -16.25 -21.90 -16.56
N THR A 225 -16.50 -20.69 -17.06
CA THR A 225 -15.42 -19.81 -17.50
C THR A 225 -14.47 -19.54 -16.34
N PRO A 226 -13.14 -19.55 -16.55
CA PRO A 226 -12.16 -19.10 -15.56
C PRO A 226 -12.26 -17.60 -15.20
N ARG A 227 -13.31 -16.90 -15.65
CA ARG A 227 -13.41 -15.43 -15.75
C ARG A 227 -13.89 -14.72 -14.49
N TRP A 228 -14.00 -15.42 -13.37
CA TRP A 228 -13.95 -14.75 -12.07
C TRP A 228 -12.49 -14.41 -11.74
N ASP A 229 -11.94 -13.50 -12.53
CA ASP A 229 -10.58 -13.03 -12.43
C ASP A 229 -10.46 -12.02 -11.27
N TYR A 230 -10.68 -12.54 -10.07
CA TYR A 230 -10.74 -11.81 -8.81
C TYR A 230 -10.15 -12.67 -7.70
N HIS A 231 -9.43 -12.06 -6.77
CA HIS A 231 -9.05 -12.70 -5.52
C HIS A 231 -9.02 -11.72 -4.34
N ALA A 232 -9.18 -12.25 -3.12
CA ALA A 232 -9.16 -11.46 -1.89
C ALA A 232 -8.06 -11.92 -0.91
N PRO A 233 -6.76 -11.70 -1.20
CA PRO A 233 -5.67 -12.24 -0.39
C PRO A 233 -5.69 -11.78 1.07
N ARG A 234 -5.51 -12.75 1.98
CA ARG A 234 -5.24 -12.51 3.40
C ARG A 234 -3.75 -12.20 3.61
N LEU A 235 -3.46 -11.21 4.45
CA LEU A 235 -2.10 -10.78 4.81
C LEU A 235 -1.63 -11.40 6.13
N SER A 236 -0.31 -11.49 6.32
CA SER A 236 0.30 -12.04 7.54
C SER A 236 0.16 -11.15 8.78
N LYS A 237 -0.06 -9.85 8.59
CA LYS A 237 -0.17 -8.80 9.64
C LYS A 237 -1.32 -7.85 9.32
N LEU A 238 -1.82 -7.16 10.35
CA LEU A 238 -2.77 -6.05 10.20
C LEU A 238 -2.06 -4.82 9.62
N VAL A 239 -2.65 -4.19 8.60
CA VAL A 239 -2.08 -2.99 7.97
C VAL A 239 -2.21 -1.78 8.88
N THR A 240 -1.09 -1.07 9.09
CA THR A 240 -1.00 0.02 10.08
C THR A 240 -0.95 1.41 9.41
N GLU A 241 -0.29 1.51 8.26
CA GLU A 241 0.10 2.74 7.58
C GLU A 241 -1.08 3.48 6.96
N VAL A 242 -2.17 2.76 6.64
CA VAL A 242 -3.30 3.27 5.87
C VAL A 242 -4.62 2.72 6.41
N ALA A 243 -5.73 3.37 6.08
CA ALA A 243 -7.07 2.82 6.28
C ALA A 243 -7.47 2.00 5.03
N PRO A 244 -8.31 0.97 5.18
CA PRO A 244 -8.91 0.31 4.03
C PRO A 244 -9.80 1.27 3.22
N ALA A 245 -9.93 1.01 1.93
CA ALA A 245 -10.89 1.69 1.07
C ALA A 245 -12.32 1.47 1.57
N ASN A 246 -13.20 2.46 1.42
CA ASN A 246 -14.62 2.23 1.70
C ASN A 246 -15.17 1.22 0.68
N GLU A 247 -15.78 0.15 1.15
CA GLU A 247 -16.60 -0.74 0.34
C GLU A 247 -17.99 -0.10 0.13
N ILE A 248 -18.70 -0.54 -0.92
CA ILE A 248 -20.12 -0.22 -1.10
C ILE A 248 -20.99 -1.30 -0.46
N GLU A 249 -21.95 -0.88 0.38
CA GLU A 249 -22.93 -1.80 0.97
C GLU A 249 -24.08 -2.12 -0.01
N ARG A 250 -24.46 -3.39 -0.07
CA ARG A 250 -25.57 -3.87 -0.91
C ARG A 250 -26.91 -3.43 -0.34
N THR A 251 -27.57 -2.50 -1.04
CA THR A 251 -28.85 -1.91 -0.62
C THR A 251 -30.10 -2.70 -1.05
N THR A 252 -29.94 -3.74 -1.87
CA THR A 252 -31.06 -4.53 -2.45
C THR A 252 -30.79 -6.03 -2.39
N GLU A 253 -31.83 -6.83 -2.14
CA GLU A 253 -31.74 -8.30 -2.21
C GLU A 253 -31.46 -8.78 -3.64
N ASN A 254 -31.86 -8.03 -4.67
CA ASN A 254 -31.46 -8.31 -6.04
C ASN A 254 -30.05 -7.77 -6.34
N VAL A 255 -29.15 -8.67 -6.75
CA VAL A 255 -27.77 -8.34 -7.19
C VAL A 255 -27.76 -7.46 -8.43
N GLN A 256 -28.69 -7.68 -9.36
CA GLN A 256 -28.74 -6.93 -10.62
C GLN A 256 -29.14 -5.48 -10.38
N ASP A 257 -30.14 -5.25 -9.53
CA ASP A 257 -30.58 -3.90 -9.13
C ASP A 257 -29.53 -3.18 -8.28
N PHE A 258 -28.67 -3.93 -7.59
CA PHE A 258 -27.54 -3.35 -6.86
C PHE A 258 -26.45 -2.81 -7.80
N TYR A 259 -26.08 -3.57 -8.84
CA TYR A 259 -25.04 -3.11 -9.77
C TYR A 259 -25.59 -2.08 -10.78
N SER A 260 -26.87 -2.15 -11.17
CA SER A 260 -27.47 -1.25 -12.18
C SER A 260 -27.31 0.24 -11.83
N VAL A 261 -27.24 0.59 -10.55
CA VAL A 261 -27.03 1.98 -10.08
C VAL A 261 -25.63 2.53 -10.38
N PHE A 262 -24.64 1.69 -10.68
CA PHE A 262 -23.26 2.15 -10.95
C PHE A 262 -23.15 2.85 -12.31
N SER A 263 -24.08 2.63 -13.24
CA SER A 263 -24.16 3.39 -14.49
C SER A 263 -25.07 4.61 -14.39
N ASP A 264 -25.60 4.95 -13.21
CA ASP A 264 -26.42 6.15 -13.05
C ASP A 264 -25.56 7.36 -12.65
N PRO A 265 -25.41 8.38 -13.52
CA PRO A 265 -24.56 9.53 -13.23
C PRO A 265 -25.11 10.42 -12.10
N PHE A 266 -26.39 10.31 -11.73
CA PHE A 266 -26.95 11.01 -10.57
C PHE A 266 -26.62 10.32 -9.24
N ILE A 267 -26.08 9.09 -9.28
CA ILE A 267 -25.62 8.34 -8.09
C ILE A 267 -24.08 8.29 -8.08
N PHE A 268 -23.48 7.98 -9.22
CA PHE A 268 -22.03 7.92 -9.45
C PHE A 268 -21.62 8.88 -10.57
N PRO A 269 -21.50 10.19 -10.29
CA PRO A 269 -21.16 11.21 -11.28
C PRO A 269 -19.67 11.21 -11.71
N MET A 270 -18.80 10.44 -11.03
CA MET A 270 -17.37 10.42 -11.34
C MET A 270 -16.70 9.10 -10.96
N PHE A 271 -15.77 8.67 -11.83
CA PHE A 271 -14.94 7.49 -11.65
C PHE A 271 -13.47 7.80 -11.88
N ILE A 272 -12.60 7.28 -11.03
CA ILE A 272 -11.14 7.44 -11.10
C ILE A 272 -10.41 6.14 -10.78
N ARG A 273 -9.14 6.09 -11.19
CA ARG A 273 -8.24 4.96 -11.00
C ARG A 273 -6.78 5.39 -10.76
N ALA A 274 -5.94 4.47 -10.29
CA ALA A 274 -4.49 4.60 -10.26
C ALA A 274 -3.79 3.23 -10.44
N GLY A 275 -2.68 3.12 -11.19
CA GLY A 275 -1.93 1.86 -11.43
C GLY A 275 -0.55 2.08 -12.10
N SER A 276 0.24 1.01 -12.35
CA SER A 276 1.71 1.15 -12.48
C SER A 276 2.51 0.31 -13.51
N GLY A 277 1.91 -0.35 -14.49
CA GLY A 277 2.72 -1.05 -15.54
C GLY A 277 3.56 -0.09 -16.41
N ARG A 278 3.89 -0.47 -17.67
CA ARG A 278 4.47 0.46 -18.68
C ARG A 278 3.70 1.78 -18.73
N GLN A 279 4.31 2.85 -19.21
CA GLN A 279 3.62 4.13 -19.31
C GLN A 279 3.70 4.70 -20.72
N ALA A 280 2.59 5.23 -21.25
CA ALA A 280 2.49 5.75 -22.61
C ALA A 280 1.85 7.14 -22.65
N VAL A 281 2.38 7.98 -23.53
CA VAL A 281 1.87 9.33 -23.81
C VAL A 281 1.54 9.45 -25.30
N VAL A 282 0.41 10.06 -25.60
CA VAL A 282 0.02 10.48 -26.96
C VAL A 282 0.19 12.00 -27.04
N ASN A 283 1.01 12.52 -27.96
CA ASN A 283 1.32 13.97 -27.94
C ASN A 283 0.16 14.86 -28.38
N ASN A 284 -0.62 14.41 -29.37
CA ASN A 284 -1.73 15.14 -29.97
C ASN A 284 -2.69 14.17 -30.69
N GLU A 285 -3.88 14.65 -31.07
CA GLU A 285 -4.91 13.83 -31.75
C GLU A 285 -4.43 13.21 -33.07
N ARG A 286 -3.56 13.88 -33.84
CA ARG A 286 -3.02 13.33 -35.10
C ARG A 286 -2.07 12.17 -34.82
N ASP A 287 -1.22 12.27 -33.81
CA ASP A 287 -0.36 11.15 -33.40
C ASP A 287 -1.23 9.95 -32.98
N ARG A 288 -2.30 10.20 -32.19
CA ARG A 288 -3.29 9.18 -31.79
C ARG A 288 -3.82 8.40 -32.99
N LEU A 289 -4.39 9.12 -33.97
CA LEU A 289 -5.01 8.58 -35.18
C LEU A 289 -4.03 7.81 -36.10
N ASN A 290 -2.72 7.94 -35.88
CA ASN A 290 -1.69 7.17 -36.57
C ASN A 290 -1.07 6.06 -35.70
N ASN A 291 -1.71 5.68 -34.59
CA ASN A 291 -1.21 4.76 -33.56
C ASN A 291 0.15 5.19 -32.95
N GLY A 292 0.47 6.49 -32.99
CA GLY A 292 1.69 7.07 -32.47
C GLY A 292 1.64 7.25 -30.96
N ARG A 293 2.56 6.59 -30.24
CA ARG A 293 2.72 6.69 -28.78
C ARG A 293 4.18 6.79 -28.40
N ILE A 294 4.47 7.60 -27.39
CA ILE A 294 5.78 7.65 -26.74
C ILE A 294 5.68 6.85 -25.45
N GLU A 295 6.47 5.78 -25.36
CA GLU A 295 6.63 5.03 -24.12
C GLU A 295 7.57 5.80 -23.19
N VAL A 296 7.09 6.09 -21.97
CA VAL A 296 7.83 6.85 -20.95
C VAL A 296 8.75 5.92 -20.13
N GLY A 297 8.43 4.61 -20.08
CA GLY A 297 9.26 3.59 -19.44
C GLY A 297 8.46 2.37 -18.97
N ASN A 298 9.16 1.43 -18.34
CA ASN A 298 8.58 0.25 -17.67
C ASN A 298 8.88 0.33 -16.15
N GLY A 299 7.84 0.61 -15.35
CA GLY A 299 7.84 0.61 -13.87
C GLY A 299 8.66 1.72 -13.18
N PRO A 300 8.65 1.80 -11.83
CA PRO A 300 7.63 1.34 -10.90
C PRO A 300 6.95 2.57 -10.27
N PHE A 301 6.07 3.23 -11.02
CA PHE A 301 5.39 4.43 -10.52
C PHE A 301 3.93 4.48 -10.96
N LEU A 302 3.12 5.13 -10.14
CA LEU A 302 1.69 5.24 -10.31
C LEU A 302 1.32 6.36 -11.27
N THR A 303 0.36 6.09 -12.15
CA THR A 303 -0.41 7.10 -12.89
C THR A 303 -1.89 6.90 -12.61
N GLY A 304 -2.64 7.99 -12.66
CA GLY A 304 -4.06 7.96 -12.34
C GLY A 304 -4.80 9.14 -12.95
N GLY A 305 -6.12 9.04 -12.93
CA GLY A 305 -7.03 10.02 -13.51
C GLY A 305 -8.43 9.44 -13.67
N SER A 306 -9.25 10.08 -14.50
CA SER A 306 -10.57 9.57 -14.85
C SER A 306 -10.47 8.37 -15.82
N VAL A 307 -11.54 7.58 -15.87
CA VAL A 307 -11.72 6.49 -16.85
C VAL A 307 -12.66 6.91 -17.99
N LEU A 308 -12.89 6.03 -18.96
CA LEU A 308 -14.02 6.16 -19.89
C LEU A 308 -15.37 5.99 -19.15
N PRO A 309 -16.50 6.46 -19.71
CA PRO A 309 -17.82 6.30 -19.11
C PRO A 309 -18.11 4.85 -18.71
N VAL A 310 -18.60 4.67 -17.48
CA VAL A 310 -18.79 3.33 -16.90
C VAL A 310 -20.22 2.86 -17.11
N THR A 311 -20.37 1.74 -17.82
CA THR A 311 -21.66 1.08 -18.07
C THR A 311 -21.70 -0.31 -17.43
N ASN A 312 -22.91 -0.73 -17.05
CA ASN A 312 -23.16 -2.07 -16.56
C ASN A 312 -23.23 -3.07 -17.72
N GLY A 313 -22.18 -3.87 -17.87
CA GLY A 313 -22.07 -4.89 -18.90
C GLY A 313 -21.81 -4.39 -20.33
N ASP A 314 -21.78 -5.32 -21.28
CA ASP A 314 -21.53 -5.02 -22.69
C ASP A 314 -22.43 -5.81 -23.65
N PRO A 315 -23.52 -5.23 -24.20
CA PRO A 315 -24.46 -5.92 -25.09
C PRO A 315 -23.85 -6.41 -26.42
N SER A 316 -22.58 -6.07 -26.72
CA SER A 316 -21.89 -6.58 -27.92
C SER A 316 -21.34 -8.01 -27.80
N VAL A 317 -21.46 -8.66 -26.64
CA VAL A 317 -21.05 -10.07 -26.46
C VAL A 317 -22.27 -11.00 -26.51
N PRO A 318 -22.33 -11.97 -27.45
CA PRO A 318 -23.45 -12.91 -27.51
C PRO A 318 -23.60 -13.71 -26.21
N GLY A 319 -24.79 -13.69 -25.62
CA GLY A 319 -25.07 -14.32 -24.32
C GLY A 319 -24.75 -13.46 -23.09
N SER A 320 -24.21 -12.25 -23.26
CA SER A 320 -24.29 -11.23 -22.22
C SER A 320 -25.54 -10.38 -22.40
N ASP A 321 -26.62 -10.85 -21.79
CA ASP A 321 -27.63 -9.92 -21.27
C ASP A 321 -26.95 -8.91 -20.32
N PHE A 322 -27.69 -7.91 -19.85
CA PHE A 322 -27.27 -6.97 -18.80
C PHE A 322 -26.76 -7.64 -17.49
N ASN A 323 -26.92 -8.96 -17.38
CA ASN A 323 -26.33 -9.89 -16.40
C ASN A 323 -24.78 -10.02 -16.42
N SER A 324 -24.03 -9.32 -17.29
CA SER A 324 -22.57 -9.44 -17.30
C SER A 324 -21.96 -8.76 -16.07
N ARG A 325 -21.35 -9.58 -15.21
CA ARG A 325 -20.90 -9.24 -13.84
C ARG A 325 -19.57 -8.48 -13.82
N ILE A 326 -19.49 -7.45 -14.64
CA ILE A 326 -18.28 -6.71 -14.93
C ILE A 326 -18.66 -5.26 -15.23
N LEU A 327 -17.88 -4.30 -14.71
CA LEU A 327 -17.99 -2.91 -15.10
C LEU A 327 -17.22 -2.70 -16.39
N VAL A 328 -17.85 -1.99 -17.32
CA VAL A 328 -17.30 -1.76 -18.65
C VAL A 328 -17.12 -0.26 -18.83
N ALA A 329 -15.86 0.19 -18.87
CA ALA A 329 -15.55 1.58 -19.19
C ALA A 329 -15.34 1.70 -20.70
N LYS A 330 -16.26 2.37 -21.40
CA LYS A 330 -16.31 2.52 -22.86
C LYS A 330 -17.03 3.80 -23.29
N THR A 331 -16.88 4.21 -24.55
CA THR A 331 -17.72 5.27 -25.15
C THR A 331 -18.93 4.70 -25.88
N GLU A 332 -19.99 5.50 -26.03
CA GLU A 332 -21.32 5.06 -26.52
C GLU A 332 -21.27 4.25 -27.83
N ASN A 333 -20.39 4.65 -28.76
CA ASN A 333 -20.26 4.03 -30.08
C ASN A 333 -19.03 3.09 -30.21
N ASN A 334 -18.35 2.71 -29.12
CA ASN A 334 -17.13 1.87 -29.12
C ASN A 334 -16.00 2.34 -30.10
N THR A 335 -15.96 3.64 -30.44
CA THR A 335 -15.17 4.17 -31.58
C THR A 335 -14.38 5.44 -31.28
N ILE A 336 -14.47 6.01 -30.08
CA ILE A 336 -13.77 7.26 -29.71
C ILE A 336 -13.05 7.05 -28.37
N ASN A 337 -11.71 7.00 -28.42
CA ASN A 337 -10.85 6.55 -27.33
C ASN A 337 -9.94 7.68 -26.87
N ASP A 338 -10.56 8.84 -26.70
CA ASP A 338 -9.84 10.10 -26.81
C ASP A 338 -9.39 10.63 -25.45
N VAL A 339 -8.11 10.45 -25.11
CA VAL A 339 -7.51 11.04 -23.90
C VAL A 339 -7.48 12.58 -23.93
N PHE A 340 -7.73 13.23 -25.09
CA PHE A 340 -7.83 14.69 -25.18
C PHE A 340 -9.25 15.21 -24.91
N LYS A 341 -10.27 14.35 -25.08
CA LYS A 341 -11.69 14.68 -24.84
C LYS A 341 -12.06 14.48 -23.37
N ASP A 342 -12.89 15.37 -22.83
CA ASP A 342 -13.59 15.12 -21.57
C ASP A 342 -14.80 14.19 -21.82
N HIS A 343 -14.86 13.07 -21.09
CA HIS A 343 -15.96 12.10 -21.16
C HIS A 343 -16.96 12.24 -20.00
N GLY A 344 -17.02 13.41 -19.37
CA GLY A 344 -17.91 13.75 -18.26
C GLY A 344 -17.26 13.68 -16.88
N TYR A 345 -15.98 13.28 -16.81
CA TYR A 345 -15.22 13.09 -15.56
C TYR A 345 -13.97 13.98 -15.48
N GLY A 346 -13.87 15.02 -16.32
CA GLY A 346 -12.74 15.95 -16.35
C GLY A 346 -11.61 15.52 -17.29
N PRO A 347 -10.70 16.44 -17.65
CA PRO A 347 -9.78 16.33 -18.80
C PRO A 347 -8.54 15.42 -18.57
N LEU A 348 -8.45 14.74 -17.43
CA LEU A 348 -7.34 13.84 -17.06
C LEU A 348 -7.71 12.37 -17.28
N THR A 349 -8.22 12.05 -18.47
CA THR A 349 -8.60 10.68 -18.82
C THR A 349 -7.37 9.78 -18.97
N THR A 350 -7.50 8.57 -18.42
CA THR A 350 -6.50 7.50 -18.46
C THR A 350 -7.11 6.23 -19.08
N LEU A 351 -6.36 5.57 -19.96
CA LEU A 351 -6.74 4.27 -20.52
C LEU A 351 -5.77 3.22 -19.99
N GLY A 352 -6.27 2.12 -19.42
CA GLY A 352 -5.40 1.07 -18.87
C GLY A 352 -4.78 0.17 -19.93
N LEU A 353 -3.69 -0.50 -19.56
CA LEU A 353 -2.97 -1.50 -20.38
C LEU A 353 -2.41 -2.67 -19.48
N PRO A 354 -1.92 -3.79 -20.06
CA PRO A 354 -1.54 -5.06 -19.38
C PRO A 354 -0.61 -5.07 -18.15
N GLY A 355 -1.10 -4.75 -16.96
CA GLY A 355 -0.25 -4.56 -15.76
C GLY A 355 -0.76 -3.45 -14.87
N ASP A 356 -1.72 -2.69 -15.38
CA ASP A 356 -2.81 -2.14 -14.57
C ASP A 356 -3.74 -3.22 -13.99
N SER A 357 -3.63 -4.47 -14.44
CA SER A 357 -4.38 -5.61 -13.91
C SER A 357 -4.34 -5.64 -12.38
N GLY A 358 -5.50 -5.70 -11.74
CA GLY A 358 -5.67 -5.65 -10.29
C GLY A 358 -5.83 -4.24 -9.70
N SER A 359 -5.53 -3.19 -10.45
CA SER A 359 -5.76 -1.81 -9.99
C SER A 359 -7.24 -1.50 -9.79
N ALA A 360 -7.55 -0.70 -8.77
CA ALA A 360 -8.93 -0.43 -8.39
C ALA A 360 -9.58 0.69 -9.20
N LEU A 361 -10.87 0.49 -9.48
CA LEU A 361 -11.81 1.52 -9.92
C LEU A 361 -12.55 2.06 -8.69
N PHE A 362 -12.49 3.38 -8.51
CA PHE A 362 -13.23 4.07 -7.47
C PHE A 362 -14.33 4.94 -8.09
N GLY A 363 -15.53 4.87 -7.53
CA GLY A 363 -16.65 5.75 -7.86
C GLY A 363 -17.00 6.63 -6.66
N TYR A 364 -17.43 7.87 -6.93
CA TYR A 364 -17.92 8.76 -5.87
C TYR A 364 -19.42 8.57 -5.69
N ASP A 365 -19.85 8.01 -4.55
CA ASP A 365 -21.27 7.84 -4.22
C ASP A 365 -21.81 9.12 -3.58
N VAL A 366 -22.70 9.85 -4.28
CA VAL A 366 -23.25 11.13 -3.76
C VAL A 366 -24.16 10.95 -2.56
N ARG A 367 -24.74 9.76 -2.35
CA ARG A 367 -25.67 9.46 -1.26
C ARG A 367 -24.92 9.37 0.07
N THR A 368 -23.73 8.76 0.04
CA THR A 368 -22.84 8.64 1.20
C THR A 368 -21.77 9.73 1.27
N LYS A 369 -21.57 10.48 0.17
CA LYS A 369 -20.54 11.51 -0.04
C LYS A 369 -19.11 10.98 0.08
N LYS A 370 -18.90 9.72 -0.30
CA LYS A 370 -17.62 9.01 -0.19
C LYS A 370 -17.18 8.42 -1.52
N TRP A 371 -15.88 8.33 -1.71
CA TRP A 371 -15.30 7.38 -2.66
C TRP A 371 -15.42 5.96 -2.13
N VAL A 372 -15.92 5.07 -2.98
CA VAL A 372 -16.02 3.63 -2.72
C VAL A 372 -15.28 2.84 -3.81
N VAL A 373 -14.70 1.71 -3.45
CA VAL A 373 -14.11 0.78 -4.42
C VAL A 373 -15.22 -0.07 -5.05
N LEU A 374 -15.27 -0.08 -6.39
CA LEU A 374 -16.34 -0.73 -7.17
C LEU A 374 -15.85 -1.96 -7.95
N GLY A 375 -14.56 -2.02 -8.29
CA GLY A 375 -13.99 -3.15 -9.01
C GLY A 375 -12.48 -3.07 -9.21
N VAL A 376 -11.92 -4.11 -9.85
CA VAL A 376 -10.49 -4.27 -10.15
C VAL A 376 -10.27 -4.55 -11.64
N TYR A 377 -9.25 -3.92 -12.22
CA TYR A 377 -8.95 -3.98 -13.65
C TYR A 377 -8.59 -5.40 -14.08
N SER A 378 -9.33 -5.99 -15.00
CA SER A 378 -9.10 -7.35 -15.50
C SER A 378 -8.49 -7.32 -16.88
N ASP A 379 -9.18 -6.73 -17.85
CA ASP A 379 -8.87 -6.85 -19.27
C ASP A 379 -9.20 -5.57 -20.08
N TYR A 380 -8.76 -5.51 -21.33
CA TYR A 380 -8.90 -4.35 -22.21
C TYR A 380 -8.99 -4.76 -23.68
N PHE A 381 -9.68 -3.95 -24.49
CA PHE A 381 -9.82 -4.16 -25.92
C PHE A 381 -9.27 -2.97 -26.69
N SER A 382 -8.47 -3.28 -27.71
CA SER A 382 -7.89 -2.31 -28.63
C SER A 382 -8.32 -2.59 -30.06
N GLU A 383 -8.33 -1.56 -30.90
CA GLU A 383 -8.71 -1.68 -32.30
C GLU A 383 -7.89 -2.76 -33.04
N ASN A 384 -8.60 -3.57 -33.84
CA ASN A 384 -8.07 -4.74 -34.55
C ASN A 384 -7.35 -5.77 -33.66
N ASN A 385 -7.56 -5.73 -32.34
CA ASN A 385 -6.85 -6.54 -31.33
C ASN A 385 -5.32 -6.44 -31.44
N THR A 386 -4.82 -5.28 -31.86
CA THR A 386 -3.40 -5.08 -32.15
C THR A 386 -2.68 -4.60 -30.89
N LEU A 387 -1.56 -5.23 -30.53
CA LEU A 387 -0.67 -4.73 -29.47
C LEU A 387 -0.25 -3.28 -29.77
N GLY A 388 -0.81 -2.33 -29.02
CA GLY A 388 -0.60 -0.89 -29.22
C GLY A 388 -1.71 -0.12 -29.95
N GLY A 389 -2.82 -0.76 -30.34
CA GLY A 389 -3.99 -0.09 -30.90
C GLY A 389 -4.75 0.80 -29.89
N ASP A 390 -5.65 1.66 -30.37
CA ASP A 390 -6.48 2.54 -29.53
C ASP A 390 -7.47 1.74 -28.67
N VAL A 391 -7.47 2.01 -27.36
CA VAL A 391 -8.18 1.25 -26.33
C VAL A 391 -9.59 1.78 -26.16
N TYR A 392 -10.58 1.08 -26.70
CA TYR A 392 -11.98 1.54 -26.68
C TYR A 392 -12.82 1.03 -25.51
N LYS A 393 -12.32 0.01 -24.81
CA LYS A 393 -13.07 -0.67 -23.77
C LYS A 393 -12.12 -1.28 -22.76
N SER A 394 -12.46 -1.14 -21.48
CA SER A 394 -11.80 -1.88 -20.40
C SER A 394 -12.83 -2.53 -19.48
N TYR A 395 -12.42 -3.65 -18.92
CA TYR A 395 -13.23 -4.55 -18.11
C TYR A 395 -12.70 -4.61 -16.69
N TRP A 396 -13.59 -4.42 -15.72
CA TRP A 396 -13.29 -4.38 -14.31
C TRP A 396 -14.20 -5.35 -13.57
N ASN A 397 -13.63 -6.37 -12.93
CA ASN A 397 -14.42 -7.30 -12.12
C ASN A 397 -14.95 -6.58 -10.88
N TYR A 398 -16.21 -6.81 -10.53
CA TYR A 398 -16.81 -6.20 -9.35
C TYR A 398 -15.98 -6.51 -8.10
N HIS A 399 -15.94 -5.54 -7.20
CA HIS A 399 -15.54 -5.81 -5.83
C HIS A 399 -16.66 -6.63 -5.14
N HIS A 400 -16.26 -7.65 -4.38
CA HIS A 400 -17.18 -8.58 -3.70
C HIS A 400 -17.11 -8.48 -2.17
N PRO A 401 -17.74 -7.48 -1.54
CA PRO A 401 -17.72 -7.30 -0.08
C PRO A 401 -18.21 -8.53 0.70
N HIS A 402 -19.24 -9.22 0.16
CA HIS A 402 -19.81 -10.42 0.77
C HIS A 402 -18.80 -11.58 0.83
N TYR A 403 -17.96 -11.74 -0.19
CA TYR A 403 -16.92 -12.76 -0.23
C TYR A 403 -15.81 -12.46 0.77
N VAL A 404 -15.38 -11.20 0.89
CA VAL A 404 -14.38 -10.78 1.89
C VAL A 404 -14.90 -11.08 3.30
N ARG A 405 -16.16 -10.71 3.62
CA ARG A 405 -16.79 -11.05 4.91
C ARG A 405 -16.93 -12.56 5.15
N ALA A 406 -17.16 -13.36 4.12
CA ALA A 406 -17.19 -14.82 4.24
C ALA A 406 -15.79 -15.39 4.58
N LEU A 407 -14.73 -14.85 3.97
CA LEU A 407 -13.35 -15.22 4.28
C LEU A 407 -12.93 -14.76 5.69
N GLU A 408 -13.35 -13.57 6.13
CA GLU A 408 -13.15 -13.12 7.51
C GLU A 408 -13.77 -14.12 8.49
N LYS A 409 -15.03 -14.52 8.25
CA LYS A 409 -15.74 -15.53 9.05
C LYS A 409 -15.06 -16.90 9.03
N GLU A 410 -14.57 -17.36 7.87
CA GLU A 410 -13.77 -18.60 7.75
C GLU A 410 -12.48 -18.53 8.57
N ASN A 411 -11.89 -17.34 8.70
CA ASN A 411 -10.63 -17.10 9.40
C ASN A 411 -10.81 -16.67 10.87
N ASN A 412 -12.02 -16.79 11.40
CA ASN A 412 -12.40 -16.45 12.75
C ASN A 412 -12.72 -17.72 13.57
N ALA A 413 -12.11 -17.87 14.73
CA ALA A 413 -12.41 -18.94 15.68
C ALA A 413 -13.72 -18.70 16.45
N GLY A 414 -14.20 -17.44 16.49
CA GLY A 414 -15.37 -17.00 17.24
C GLY A 414 -15.00 -16.01 18.35
N ALA A 415 -15.86 -15.93 19.35
CA ALA A 415 -15.73 -14.98 20.44
C ALA A 415 -15.74 -15.69 21.81
N ILE A 416 -14.88 -15.23 22.73
CA ILE A 416 -14.95 -15.57 24.15
C ILE A 416 -15.67 -14.41 24.86
N ASN A 417 -16.74 -14.71 25.60
CA ASN A 417 -17.55 -13.73 26.30
C ASN A 417 -17.55 -14.01 27.81
N ALA A 418 -17.18 -12.99 28.59
CA ALA A 418 -17.19 -13.01 30.05
C ALA A 418 -17.19 -11.56 30.59
N ASN A 419 -17.45 -11.36 31.88
CA ASN A 419 -17.24 -10.07 32.54
C ASN A 419 -16.49 -10.31 33.85
N GLY A 420 -15.39 -9.57 34.08
CA GLY A 420 -14.56 -9.70 35.27
C GLY A 420 -13.85 -11.05 35.42
N ALA A 421 -13.79 -11.88 34.37
CA ALA A 421 -13.29 -13.25 34.46
C ALA A 421 -11.79 -13.36 34.13
N ARG A 422 -11.12 -14.35 34.74
CA ARG A 422 -9.81 -14.81 34.26
C ARG A 422 -10.00 -15.90 33.20
N LEU A 423 -9.61 -15.58 31.98
CA LEU A 423 -9.60 -16.46 30.82
C LEU A 423 -8.21 -17.11 30.70
N THR A 424 -8.11 -18.43 30.80
CA THR A 424 -6.82 -19.13 30.65
C THR A 424 -6.66 -19.63 29.22
N TRP A 425 -5.57 -19.23 28.54
CA TRP A 425 -5.26 -19.63 27.17
C TRP A 425 -4.09 -20.63 27.16
N THR A 426 -4.40 -21.86 26.73
CA THR A 426 -3.46 -22.99 26.70
C THR A 426 -3.24 -23.47 25.26
N PRO A 427 -2.02 -23.40 24.70
CA PRO A 427 -1.71 -23.99 23.40
C PRO A 427 -1.51 -25.51 23.49
N SER A 428 -1.78 -26.19 22.37
CA SER A 428 -1.62 -27.62 22.18
C SER A 428 -1.26 -27.90 20.72
N GLY A 429 0.02 -27.75 20.37
CA GLY A 429 0.50 -27.90 19.00
C GLY A 429 0.03 -26.74 18.10
N ASN A 430 -0.59 -27.08 16.96
CA ASN A 430 -1.16 -26.12 16.01
C ASN A 430 -2.53 -25.55 16.42
N THR A 431 -3.06 -25.92 17.59
CA THR A 431 -4.33 -25.40 18.12
C THR A 431 -4.20 -24.99 19.59
N SER A 432 -5.26 -24.44 20.17
CA SER A 432 -5.29 -23.96 21.55
C SER A 432 -6.71 -23.87 22.09
N SER A 433 -6.84 -23.78 23.42
CA SER A 433 -8.13 -23.56 24.08
C SER A 433 -8.07 -22.37 25.05
N ILE A 434 -9.10 -21.52 25.00
CA ILE A 434 -9.36 -20.44 25.94
C ILE A 434 -10.55 -20.86 26.81
N VAL A 435 -10.36 -20.95 28.12
CA VAL A 435 -11.37 -21.37 29.10
C VAL A 435 -11.61 -20.29 30.15
N GLY A 436 -12.76 -20.32 30.83
CA GLY A 436 -13.11 -19.37 31.90
C GLY A 436 -14.15 -18.30 31.52
N GLY A 437 -14.58 -18.25 30.25
CA GLY A 437 -15.78 -17.52 29.84
C GLY A 437 -17.02 -18.41 29.79
N ASN A 438 -18.13 -17.89 29.26
CA ASN A 438 -19.43 -18.56 29.21
C ASN A 438 -19.39 -19.95 28.52
N ALA A 439 -18.49 -20.11 27.54
CA ALA A 439 -18.17 -21.37 26.88
C ALA A 439 -16.68 -21.39 26.54
N PRO A 440 -16.01 -22.56 26.46
CA PRO A 440 -14.63 -22.64 26.00
C PRO A 440 -14.54 -22.31 24.50
N LEU A 441 -13.46 -21.65 24.09
CA LEU A 441 -13.16 -21.31 22.70
C LEU A 441 -11.92 -22.07 22.23
N THR A 442 -12.01 -22.78 21.10
CA THR A 442 -10.84 -23.39 20.43
C THR A 442 -10.31 -22.43 19.39
N VAL A 443 -9.02 -22.10 19.45
CA VAL A 443 -8.36 -21.16 18.52
C VAL A 443 -7.19 -21.86 17.84
N ASN A 444 -7.25 -22.02 16.52
CA ASN A 444 -6.13 -22.55 15.74
C ASN A 444 -4.99 -21.52 15.67
N LEU A 445 -3.77 -22.02 15.78
CA LEU A 445 -2.51 -21.27 15.86
C LEU A 445 -1.73 -21.42 14.54
N ALA A 446 -0.45 -21.02 14.50
CA ALA A 446 0.41 -21.38 13.39
C ALA A 446 0.68 -22.90 13.37
N ASP A 447 0.67 -23.50 12.17
CA ASP A 447 1.02 -24.91 11.99
C ASP A 447 2.37 -25.06 11.30
N THR A 448 3.43 -25.24 12.08
CA THR A 448 4.79 -25.42 11.57
C THR A 448 5.03 -26.78 10.91
N SER A 449 4.07 -27.71 10.93
CA SER A 449 4.16 -28.99 10.20
C SER A 449 3.76 -28.87 8.72
N LEU A 450 3.00 -27.82 8.37
CA LEU A 450 2.63 -27.52 6.98
C LEU A 450 3.84 -26.95 6.21
N PRO A 451 3.95 -27.15 4.88
CA PRO A 451 5.07 -26.65 4.10
C PRO A 451 5.02 -25.12 3.92
N THR A 452 6.18 -24.45 3.91
CA THR A 452 6.28 -23.09 3.37
C THR A 452 6.27 -23.15 1.83
N LEU A 453 5.09 -22.96 1.22
CA LEU A 453 4.92 -23.07 -0.23
C LEU A 453 5.49 -21.85 -0.98
N GLN A 454 6.80 -21.88 -1.26
CA GLN A 454 7.46 -20.87 -2.09
C GLN A 454 7.23 -21.10 -3.60
N GLY A 455 6.00 -21.37 -4.06
CA GLY A 455 5.79 -21.80 -5.44
C GLY A 455 4.35 -21.73 -5.95
N HIS A 456 4.27 -21.45 -7.26
CA HIS A 456 3.04 -21.40 -8.04
C HIS A 456 2.58 -22.82 -8.42
N ASN A 457 1.39 -23.22 -7.98
CA ASN A 457 0.65 -24.36 -8.55
C ASN A 457 -0.71 -23.86 -9.05
N GLY A 458 -0.69 -23.21 -10.23
CA GLY A 458 -1.85 -22.56 -10.85
C GLY A 458 -2.90 -23.53 -11.42
N ASN A 459 -3.29 -24.57 -10.66
CA ASN A 459 -4.40 -25.47 -11.00
C ASN A 459 -4.98 -26.27 -9.80
N THR A 460 -4.53 -26.03 -8.56
CA THR A 460 -5.18 -26.61 -7.36
C THR A 460 -6.10 -25.59 -6.73
N GLY A 461 -7.37 -25.96 -6.46
CA GLY A 461 -8.37 -25.08 -5.87
C GLY A 461 -7.99 -24.50 -4.50
N ASP A 462 -7.10 -25.17 -3.78
CA ASP A 462 -6.40 -24.60 -2.63
C ASP A 462 -5.07 -23.95 -3.04
N ASN A 463 -5.00 -22.62 -2.86
CA ASN A 463 -3.79 -21.80 -3.08
C ASN A 463 -3.35 -21.05 -1.79
N PRO A 464 -2.98 -21.77 -0.71
CA PRO A 464 -2.34 -21.19 0.46
C PRO A 464 -0.86 -20.91 0.15
N TRP A 465 -0.48 -19.63 0.12
CA TRP A 465 0.90 -19.21 -0.12
C TRP A 465 1.80 -19.47 1.10
N ASN A 466 1.23 -19.30 2.30
CA ASN A 466 1.87 -19.67 3.55
C ASN A 466 0.84 -20.41 4.45
N PRO A 467 0.64 -21.73 4.23
CA PRO A 467 -0.35 -22.50 4.99
C PRO A 467 -0.05 -22.53 6.49
N GLN A 468 1.23 -22.44 6.89
CA GLN A 468 1.62 -22.38 8.30
C GLN A 468 0.97 -21.19 9.03
N LEU A 469 1.08 -19.99 8.44
CA LEU A 469 0.47 -18.79 9.02
C LEU A 469 -1.05 -18.77 8.81
N GLN A 470 -1.54 -19.24 7.67
CA GLN A 470 -2.97 -19.27 7.34
C GLN A 470 -3.79 -20.18 8.26
N HIS A 471 -3.20 -21.23 8.85
CA HIS A 471 -3.88 -22.07 9.85
C HIS A 471 -4.37 -21.24 11.06
N GLY A 472 -3.65 -20.17 11.39
CA GLY A 472 -3.94 -19.25 12.48
C GLY A 472 -5.26 -18.49 12.30
N LYS A 473 -6.10 -18.51 13.34
CA LYS A 473 -7.44 -17.90 13.32
C LYS A 473 -7.51 -16.70 14.27
N THR A 474 -8.21 -15.68 13.82
CA THR A 474 -8.57 -14.50 14.61
C THR A 474 -9.61 -14.87 15.65
N PHE A 475 -9.66 -14.18 16.79
CA PHE A 475 -10.77 -14.30 17.74
C PHE A 475 -11.08 -12.98 18.44
N HIS A 476 -12.27 -12.93 19.05
CA HIS A 476 -12.81 -11.75 19.71
C HIS A 476 -12.93 -11.96 21.23
N ILE A 477 -12.63 -10.92 22.01
CA ILE A 477 -12.89 -10.87 23.45
C ILE A 477 -14.03 -9.89 23.70
N LEU A 478 -15.13 -10.41 24.26
CA LEU A 478 -16.36 -9.68 24.58
C LEU A 478 -16.52 -9.53 26.10
N GLY A 479 -17.15 -8.43 26.50
CA GLY A 479 -17.44 -8.08 27.89
C GLY A 479 -16.25 -7.47 28.64
N GLU A 480 -16.53 -6.89 29.79
CA GLU A 480 -15.67 -5.90 30.45
C GLU A 480 -14.78 -6.48 31.56
N ASN A 481 -13.60 -5.88 31.72
CA ASN A 481 -12.63 -6.13 32.79
C ASN A 481 -12.12 -7.59 32.89
N ASN A 482 -12.00 -8.28 31.75
CA ASN A 482 -11.47 -9.64 31.70
C ASN A 482 -9.94 -9.68 31.85
N THR A 483 -9.39 -10.83 32.23
CA THR A 483 -7.93 -11.08 32.26
C THR A 483 -7.59 -12.32 31.45
N LEU A 484 -6.92 -12.16 30.31
CA LEU A 484 -6.41 -13.25 29.48
C LEU A 484 -5.01 -13.68 29.97
N SER A 485 -4.92 -14.84 30.59
CA SER A 485 -3.69 -15.42 31.12
C SER A 485 -3.18 -16.55 30.20
N LEU A 486 -2.05 -16.32 29.52
CA LEU A 486 -1.38 -17.31 28.67
C LEU A 486 -0.55 -18.27 29.53
N THR A 487 -0.65 -19.58 29.29
CA THR A 487 0.17 -20.59 30.00
C THR A 487 1.59 -20.73 29.43
N GLU A 488 1.74 -20.50 28.13
CA GLU A 488 2.94 -20.72 27.32
C GLU A 488 3.07 -19.65 26.23
N ASN A 489 4.17 -19.68 25.47
CA ASN A 489 4.32 -18.84 24.27
C ASN A 489 3.25 -19.17 23.21
N ILE A 490 2.70 -18.14 22.58
CA ILE A 490 1.69 -18.29 21.52
C ILE A 490 2.26 -17.77 20.20
N ASN A 491 2.21 -18.60 19.16
CA ASN A 491 2.33 -18.18 17.76
C ASN A 491 0.97 -18.41 17.08
N GLN A 492 0.16 -17.36 16.98
CA GLN A 492 -1.17 -17.37 16.38
C GLN A 492 -1.15 -17.29 14.85
N GLY A 493 0.03 -17.29 14.22
CA GLY A 493 0.18 -17.18 12.76
C GLY A 493 -0.43 -15.87 12.24
N ALA A 494 -1.30 -15.98 11.24
CA ALA A 494 -2.07 -14.85 10.72
C ALA A 494 -3.34 -14.54 11.54
N GLY A 495 -3.57 -15.15 12.70
CA GLY A 495 -4.68 -14.78 13.59
C GLY A 495 -4.43 -13.48 14.34
N ALA A 496 -5.44 -12.62 14.44
CA ALA A 496 -5.44 -11.40 15.27
C ALA A 496 -6.24 -11.59 16.57
N ILE A 497 -6.19 -10.59 17.47
CA ILE A 497 -7.09 -10.50 18.62
C ILE A 497 -7.87 -9.19 18.54
N HIS A 498 -9.20 -9.27 18.58
CA HIS A 498 -10.08 -8.11 18.62
C HIS A 498 -10.67 -7.95 20.03
N PHE A 499 -10.53 -6.75 20.60
CA PHE A 499 -10.94 -6.45 21.98
C PHE A 499 -12.12 -5.47 21.99
N HIS A 500 -13.29 -5.96 22.38
CA HIS A 500 -14.54 -5.19 22.49
C HIS A 500 -14.85 -4.75 23.93
N GLY A 501 -13.92 -4.97 24.86
CA GLY A 501 -14.06 -4.69 26.28
C GLY A 501 -12.71 -4.55 26.96
N ASN A 502 -12.67 -3.85 28.09
CA ASN A 502 -11.44 -3.63 28.84
C ASN A 502 -10.83 -4.96 29.27
N THR A 503 -9.54 -5.18 28.98
CA THR A 503 -8.91 -6.49 29.16
C THR A 503 -7.48 -6.34 29.70
N THR A 504 -7.06 -7.20 30.62
CA THR A 504 -5.63 -7.39 30.94
C THR A 504 -5.13 -8.64 30.24
N VAL A 505 -3.98 -8.57 29.57
CA VAL A 505 -3.31 -9.74 28.97
C VAL A 505 -2.00 -9.98 29.70
N GLU A 506 -1.80 -11.18 30.23
CA GLU A 506 -0.64 -11.54 31.06
C GLU A 506 -0.15 -12.96 30.80
N GLY A 507 1.11 -13.23 31.15
CA GLY A 507 1.66 -14.58 31.16
C GLY A 507 1.59 -15.18 32.56
N MET A 508 1.25 -16.46 32.67
CA MET A 508 1.27 -17.20 33.95
C MET A 508 2.69 -17.45 34.48
N LYS A 509 3.72 -17.19 33.67
CA LYS A 509 5.14 -17.20 34.03
C LYS A 509 5.88 -16.07 33.29
N ALA A 510 7.04 -15.69 33.81
CA ALA A 510 7.89 -14.68 33.19
C ALA A 510 8.38 -15.12 31.80
N GLY A 511 8.62 -14.15 30.91
CA GLY A 511 9.16 -14.40 29.57
C GLY A 511 8.18 -14.97 28.54
N ILE A 512 6.88 -15.09 28.85
CA ILE A 512 5.87 -15.43 27.85
C ILE A 512 5.78 -14.36 26.76
N THR A 513 5.70 -14.84 25.52
CA THR A 513 5.56 -14.05 24.30
C THR A 513 4.31 -14.43 23.51
N TRP A 514 3.75 -13.44 22.82
CA TRP A 514 2.71 -13.66 21.80
C TRP A 514 3.17 -13.10 20.45
N LEU A 515 2.88 -13.84 19.38
CA LEU A 515 3.05 -13.44 18.00
C LEU A 515 1.75 -13.74 17.25
N GLY A 516 1.22 -12.77 16.50
CA GLY A 516 0.07 -12.95 15.62
C GLY A 516 -0.02 -11.80 14.61
N ALA A 517 -1.13 -11.72 13.88
CA ALA A 517 -1.33 -10.68 12.86
C ALA A 517 -1.36 -9.26 13.44
N GLY A 518 -1.91 -9.11 14.64
CA GLY A 518 -1.99 -7.84 15.35
C GLY A 518 -3.10 -7.82 16.39
N VAL A 519 -3.27 -6.66 17.01
CA VAL A 519 -4.36 -6.37 17.95
C VAL A 519 -5.21 -5.22 17.43
N ASP A 520 -6.52 -5.42 17.48
CA ASP A 520 -7.54 -4.42 17.17
C ASP A 520 -8.32 -4.14 18.45
N ILE A 521 -8.48 -2.86 18.81
CA ILE A 521 -9.10 -2.44 20.07
C ILE A 521 -10.18 -1.42 19.76
N ASP A 522 -11.42 -1.78 20.12
CA ASP A 522 -12.57 -0.91 19.95
C ASP A 522 -12.39 0.45 20.63
N LYS A 523 -13.07 1.45 20.08
CA LYS A 523 -13.13 2.79 20.65
C LYS A 523 -13.54 2.73 22.13
N ASP A 524 -12.94 3.60 22.94
CA ASP A 524 -13.21 3.77 24.36
C ASP A 524 -12.87 2.53 25.24
N LYS A 525 -12.17 1.52 24.69
CA LYS A 525 -11.63 0.37 25.43
C LYS A 525 -10.13 0.52 25.70
N ASN A 526 -9.65 -0.11 26.78
CA ASN A 526 -8.24 -0.19 27.15
C ASN A 526 -7.81 -1.65 27.38
N VAL A 527 -6.69 -2.03 26.77
CA VAL A 527 -6.03 -3.33 26.99
C VAL A 527 -4.71 -3.12 27.71
N ILE A 528 -4.57 -3.66 28.92
CA ILE A 528 -3.32 -3.68 29.68
C ILE A 528 -2.51 -4.91 29.24
N TRP A 529 -1.39 -4.69 28.56
CA TRP A 529 -0.62 -5.73 27.90
C TRP A 529 0.71 -5.97 28.63
N LYS A 530 0.82 -7.11 29.32
CA LYS A 530 1.96 -7.45 30.20
C LYS A 530 2.93 -8.49 29.62
N ILE A 531 2.72 -8.93 28.39
CA ILE A 531 3.56 -9.93 27.70
C ILE A 531 4.41 -9.27 26.62
N SER A 532 5.52 -9.91 26.25
CA SER A 532 6.42 -9.44 25.18
C SER A 532 6.02 -10.03 23.82
N ASN A 533 6.65 -9.57 22.74
CA ASN A 533 6.63 -10.24 21.44
C ASN A 533 8.06 -10.67 21.02
N PRO A 534 8.22 -11.69 20.15
CA PRO A 534 9.54 -12.23 19.83
C PRO A 534 10.49 -11.22 19.14
N ALA A 535 11.79 -11.45 19.27
CA ALA A 535 12.78 -10.66 18.52
C ALA A 535 12.57 -10.85 17.01
N GLY A 536 12.56 -9.75 16.26
CA GLY A 536 12.26 -9.74 14.82
C GLY A 536 10.76 -9.82 14.48
N ASP A 537 9.87 -9.96 15.47
CA ASP A 537 8.44 -9.73 15.27
C ASP A 537 8.08 -8.24 15.38
N ARG A 538 7.03 -7.85 14.66
CA ARG A 538 6.37 -6.55 14.80
C ARG A 538 4.92 -6.72 15.26
N LEU A 539 4.62 -6.24 16.46
CA LEU A 539 3.24 -6.06 16.91
C LEU A 539 2.56 -4.99 16.04
N SER A 540 1.39 -5.31 15.47
CA SER A 540 0.57 -4.34 14.73
C SER A 540 -0.60 -3.92 15.61
N LYS A 541 -0.72 -2.63 15.92
CA LYS A 541 -1.83 -2.07 16.72
C LYS A 541 -2.72 -1.18 15.85
N ILE A 542 -3.99 -1.55 15.74
CA ILE A 542 -5.06 -0.76 15.11
C ILE A 542 -6.26 -0.61 16.05
N GLY A 543 -7.36 -0.03 15.57
CA GLY A 543 -8.54 0.30 16.36
C GLY A 543 -8.35 1.55 17.23
N GLN A 544 -9.42 2.30 17.46
CA GLN A 544 -9.38 3.60 18.13
C GLN A 544 -9.10 3.50 19.65
N GLY A 545 -9.18 2.31 20.23
CA GLY A 545 -8.91 2.06 21.65
C GLY A 545 -7.43 2.15 22.05
N THR A 546 -7.21 1.98 23.36
CA THR A 546 -5.91 2.13 24.02
C THR A 546 -5.24 0.79 24.27
N LEU A 547 -3.95 0.68 23.98
CA LEU A 547 -3.08 -0.42 24.40
C LEU A 547 -2.06 0.12 25.42
N THR A 548 -2.21 -0.27 26.69
CA THR A 548 -1.31 0.11 27.78
C THR A 548 -0.25 -0.99 27.96
N ILE A 549 0.98 -0.74 27.53
CA ILE A 549 2.11 -1.66 27.72
C ILE A 549 2.54 -1.63 29.18
N ASN A 550 2.54 -2.78 29.84
CA ASN A 550 2.84 -2.92 31.27
C ASN A 550 3.54 -4.26 31.58
N GLY A 551 4.39 -4.73 30.68
CA GLY A 551 5.23 -5.90 30.90
C GLY A 551 6.40 -5.61 31.85
N LYS A 552 7.22 -6.62 32.11
CA LYS A 552 8.48 -6.52 32.85
C LYS A 552 9.67 -6.81 31.94
N GLY A 553 10.77 -6.10 32.15
CA GLY A 553 12.05 -6.37 31.49
C GLY A 553 12.14 -5.84 30.06
N GLU A 554 13.12 -6.35 29.32
CA GLU A 554 13.42 -5.97 27.94
C GLU A 554 12.56 -6.76 26.95
N ASN A 555 11.50 -6.15 26.40
CA ASN A 555 10.81 -6.69 25.23
C ASN A 555 11.73 -6.54 23.99
N LYS A 556 11.89 -7.63 23.23
CA LYS A 556 12.81 -7.69 22.08
C LYS A 556 12.11 -7.49 20.74
N GLY A 557 10.78 -7.62 20.70
CA GLY A 557 9.99 -7.33 19.50
C GLY A 557 9.80 -5.83 19.27
N SER A 558 9.45 -5.47 18.04
CA SER A 558 9.05 -4.12 17.65
C SER A 558 7.55 -3.96 17.67
N VAL A 559 7.08 -2.72 17.51
CA VAL A 559 5.67 -2.38 17.28
C VAL A 559 5.56 -1.36 16.16
N SER A 560 4.47 -1.43 15.40
CA SER A 560 3.96 -0.26 14.68
C SER A 560 2.53 0.00 15.08
N VAL A 561 2.26 1.27 15.35
CA VAL A 561 0.98 1.79 15.82
C VAL A 561 0.34 2.51 14.65
N GLY A 562 -0.78 1.98 14.19
CA GLY A 562 -1.56 2.53 13.08
C GLY A 562 -2.83 3.26 13.51
N ASP A 563 -3.37 3.01 14.71
CA ASP A 563 -4.59 3.70 15.17
C ASP A 563 -4.71 3.69 16.71
N GLY A 564 -5.53 4.59 17.24
CA GLY A 564 -5.85 4.74 18.65
C GLY A 564 -4.66 5.23 19.49
N THR A 565 -4.60 4.77 20.74
CA THR A 565 -3.56 5.18 21.70
C THR A 565 -2.68 4.00 22.12
N VAL A 566 -1.38 4.24 22.28
CA VAL A 566 -0.47 3.30 22.97
C VAL A 566 0.20 4.02 24.12
N ILE A 567 0.16 3.44 25.32
CA ILE A 567 0.84 3.99 26.50
C ILE A 567 2.03 3.09 26.83
N LEU A 568 3.25 3.62 26.75
CA LEU A 568 4.46 2.89 27.13
C LEU A 568 4.68 3.04 28.64
N ASN A 569 4.36 2.00 29.40
CA ASN A 569 4.54 1.91 30.84
C ASN A 569 5.15 0.55 31.26
N GLN A 570 6.17 0.12 30.52
CA GLN A 570 6.99 -1.06 30.83
C GLN A 570 7.66 -0.90 32.19
N GLN A 571 7.69 -1.98 32.96
CA GLN A 571 8.28 -2.06 34.28
C GLN A 571 9.66 -2.72 34.23
N ALA A 572 10.51 -2.38 35.20
CA ALA A 572 11.82 -3.01 35.33
C ALA A 572 11.72 -4.49 35.74
N ASP A 573 12.68 -5.29 35.29
CA ASP A 573 12.96 -6.62 35.82
C ASP A 573 13.75 -6.56 37.14
N GLU A 574 14.10 -7.73 37.68
CA GLU A 574 14.88 -7.88 38.91
C GLU A 574 16.33 -7.33 38.78
N ASN A 575 16.81 -7.06 37.56
CA ASN A 575 18.12 -6.47 37.26
C ASN A 575 18.04 -4.96 36.95
N ASN A 576 16.88 -4.34 37.20
CA ASN A 576 16.56 -2.95 36.86
C ASN A 576 16.65 -2.63 35.35
N LYS A 577 16.43 -3.62 34.47
CA LYS A 577 16.36 -3.46 33.02
C LYS A 577 14.92 -3.34 32.54
N LYS A 578 14.67 -2.49 31.56
CA LYS A 578 13.41 -2.44 30.80
C LYS A 578 13.61 -1.90 29.39
N SER A 579 12.79 -2.36 28.47
CA SER A 579 12.48 -1.67 27.21
C SER A 579 11.09 -2.13 26.78
N ALA A 580 10.21 -1.20 26.41
CA ALA A 580 8.84 -1.51 25.99
C ALA A 580 8.81 -2.24 24.64
N PHE A 581 9.72 -1.86 23.73
CA PHE A 581 9.97 -2.47 22.43
C PHE A 581 11.45 -2.28 22.02
N SER A 582 11.89 -2.97 20.98
CA SER A 582 13.19 -2.72 20.33
C SER A 582 13.13 -1.60 19.28
N GLU A 583 11.97 -1.41 18.65
CA GLU A 583 11.67 -0.35 17.67
C GLU A 583 10.18 0.04 17.78
N LEU A 584 9.88 1.33 17.56
CA LEU A 584 8.53 1.91 17.56
C LEU A 584 8.28 2.67 16.25
N GLY A 585 7.36 2.15 15.44
CA GLY A 585 6.77 2.87 14.32
C GLY A 585 5.48 3.60 14.68
N ILE A 586 5.39 4.88 14.34
CA ILE A 586 4.17 5.70 14.44
C ILE A 586 3.73 6.04 13.01
N VAL A 587 2.57 5.54 12.55
CA VAL A 587 2.16 5.62 11.15
C VAL A 587 0.67 5.96 10.96
N SER A 588 0.32 6.40 9.75
CA SER A 588 -1.00 6.83 9.24
C SER A 588 -1.56 8.17 9.74
N GLY A 589 -0.93 8.82 10.71
CA GLY A 589 -1.38 10.11 11.28
C GLY A 589 -2.52 10.00 12.29
N ARG A 590 -3.23 8.87 12.33
CA ARG A 590 -4.27 8.54 13.33
C ARG A 590 -3.77 8.39 14.78
N PRO A 591 -2.61 7.75 15.06
CA PRO A 591 -2.32 7.30 16.42
C PRO A 591 -1.69 8.37 17.32
N THR A 592 -1.74 8.12 18.63
CA THR A 592 -0.93 8.81 19.64
C THR A 592 -0.21 7.79 20.53
N VAL A 593 1.11 7.95 20.71
CA VAL A 593 1.92 7.13 21.61
C VAL A 593 2.39 7.99 22.77
N ILE A 594 2.09 7.57 24.00
CA ILE A 594 2.35 8.30 25.24
C ILE A 594 3.47 7.63 26.02
N LEU A 595 4.49 8.38 26.41
CA LEU A 595 5.56 7.90 27.29
C LEU A 595 5.18 8.11 28.76
N ASN A 596 5.13 7.04 29.57
CA ASN A 596 4.92 7.20 31.01
C ASN A 596 6.21 7.55 31.77
N SER A 597 7.38 7.33 31.14
CA SER A 597 8.69 7.77 31.63
C SER A 597 9.68 7.95 30.47
N SER A 598 10.78 8.69 30.66
CA SER A 598 11.80 8.93 29.63
C SER A 598 12.62 7.69 29.23
N ASP A 599 12.63 6.66 30.07
CA ASP A 599 13.43 5.43 29.98
C ASP A 599 12.64 4.22 29.48
N GLN A 600 11.56 4.44 28.71
CA GLN A 600 10.72 3.37 28.16
C GLN A 600 11.37 2.62 26.99
N MET A 601 12.24 3.27 26.21
CA MET A 601 13.04 2.70 25.11
C MET A 601 14.12 3.71 24.68
N ASP A 602 15.06 3.34 23.80
CA ASP A 602 15.95 4.32 23.14
C ASP A 602 15.12 5.22 22.20
N PRO A 603 15.05 6.56 22.40
CA PRO A 603 14.31 7.47 21.52
C PRO A 603 14.79 7.43 20.06
N ASN A 604 16.02 7.00 19.82
CA ASN A 604 16.58 6.84 18.47
C ASN A 604 15.97 5.66 17.69
N ASN A 605 15.29 4.74 18.37
CA ASN A 605 14.58 3.61 17.77
C ASN A 605 13.08 3.92 17.57
N ILE A 606 12.69 5.20 17.69
CA ILE A 606 11.37 5.70 17.33
C ILE A 606 11.46 6.31 15.93
N TYR A 607 10.52 5.95 15.06
CA TYR A 607 10.36 6.57 13.76
C TYR A 607 8.90 6.92 13.46
N PHE A 608 8.71 7.99 12.70
CA PHE A 608 7.42 8.37 12.12
C PHE A 608 7.41 7.96 10.64
N GLY A 609 6.64 6.92 10.31
CA GLY A 609 6.51 6.45 8.92
C GLY A 609 5.53 7.30 8.13
N TYR A 610 4.92 6.72 7.08
CA TYR A 610 3.90 7.38 6.27
C TYR A 610 2.80 8.04 7.11
N ARG A 611 2.60 9.36 6.93
CA ARG A 611 1.70 10.25 7.67
C ARG A 611 1.94 10.35 9.18
N GLY A 612 3.00 9.73 9.70
CA GLY A 612 3.40 9.80 11.11
C GLY A 612 2.27 9.58 12.11
N GLY A 613 2.06 10.56 12.98
CA GLY A 613 1.19 10.52 14.16
C GLY A 613 1.85 11.30 15.31
N ARG A 614 1.35 11.12 16.54
CA ARG A 614 1.85 11.85 17.71
C ARG A 614 2.70 10.97 18.63
N LEU A 615 3.88 11.45 19.01
CA LEU A 615 4.60 11.04 20.21
C LEU A 615 4.35 12.09 21.29
N ASP A 616 3.52 11.75 22.28
CA ASP A 616 3.35 12.56 23.49
C ASP A 616 4.42 12.17 24.51
N VAL A 617 5.31 13.11 24.79
CA VAL A 617 6.37 12.94 25.78
C VAL A 617 5.85 13.12 27.21
N ASN A 618 4.65 13.66 27.41
CA ASN A 618 3.94 13.67 28.70
C ASN A 618 4.78 14.23 29.87
N GLY A 619 5.49 15.33 29.61
CA GLY A 619 6.38 15.99 30.58
C GLY A 619 7.79 15.39 30.70
N ASN A 620 8.10 14.29 30.00
CA ASN A 620 9.42 13.66 30.03
C ASN A 620 10.43 14.36 29.10
N ASP A 621 11.65 14.53 29.59
CA ASP A 621 12.78 14.99 28.78
C ASP A 621 13.32 13.83 27.92
N LEU A 622 13.62 14.10 26.65
CA LEU A 622 14.16 13.13 25.69
C LEU A 622 15.39 13.67 24.98
N THR A 623 16.31 12.78 24.62
CA THR A 623 17.47 13.11 23.78
C THR A 623 17.48 12.23 22.53
N PHE A 624 17.46 12.85 21.36
CA PHE A 624 17.57 12.19 20.06
C PHE A 624 18.88 12.60 19.38
N ARG A 625 19.51 11.67 18.65
CA ARG A 625 20.52 11.99 17.64
C ARG A 625 19.86 12.73 16.47
N ARG A 626 18.77 12.14 15.97
CA ARG A 626 17.82 12.70 15.00
C ARG A 626 16.44 12.07 15.25
N ILE A 627 15.37 12.72 14.79
CA ILE A 627 14.02 12.13 14.80
C ILE A 627 13.79 11.53 13.42
N GLN A 628 13.63 10.21 13.33
CA GLN A 628 13.41 9.54 12.05
C GLN A 628 12.00 9.83 11.54
N ASN A 629 11.85 10.35 10.32
CA ASN A 629 10.55 10.81 9.81
C ASN A 629 10.43 10.77 8.28
N SER A 630 9.30 10.25 7.76
CA SER A 630 9.03 10.16 6.31
C SER A 630 8.40 11.43 5.70
N ASP A 631 7.60 12.17 6.48
CA ASP A 631 6.81 13.32 6.05
C ASP A 631 6.37 14.23 7.22
N GLU A 632 5.56 15.26 6.93
CA GLU A 632 5.11 16.28 7.88
C GLU A 632 4.09 15.77 8.94
N GLY A 633 3.56 14.56 8.79
CA GLY A 633 2.65 13.97 9.78
C GLY A 633 3.35 13.55 11.09
N ALA A 634 4.68 13.61 11.15
CA ALA A 634 5.45 13.40 12.37
C ALA A 634 5.19 14.53 13.39
N MET A 635 4.70 14.20 14.59
CA MET A 635 4.45 15.18 15.64
C MET A 635 5.06 14.75 16.98
N VAL A 636 5.89 15.61 17.57
CA VAL A 636 6.35 15.48 18.96
C VAL A 636 5.62 16.50 19.81
N VAL A 637 4.79 16.03 20.73
CA VAL A 637 3.88 16.86 21.54
C VAL A 637 4.14 16.66 23.04
N ASN A 638 3.63 17.57 23.86
CA ASN A 638 3.52 17.37 25.30
C ASN A 638 2.07 17.71 25.70
N HIS A 639 1.24 16.72 26.02
CA HIS A 639 -0.13 16.94 26.48
C HIS A 639 -0.19 17.22 27.99
N ASN A 640 0.90 16.99 28.73
CA ASN A 640 1.02 17.32 30.15
C ASN A 640 1.17 18.83 30.35
N THR A 641 0.16 19.45 30.97
CA THR A 641 0.13 20.89 31.23
C THR A 641 0.79 21.28 32.55
N ALA A 642 1.06 20.32 33.44
CA ALA A 642 1.69 20.56 34.75
C ALA A 642 3.23 20.52 34.66
N GLN A 643 3.78 19.70 33.76
CA GLN A 643 5.23 19.49 33.61
C GLN A 643 5.72 19.95 32.23
N THR A 644 6.82 20.70 32.21
CA THR A 644 7.53 21.10 30.98
C THR A 644 8.45 19.97 30.55
N ALA A 645 8.47 19.64 29.25
CA ALA A 645 9.39 18.68 28.67
C ALA A 645 10.45 19.39 27.82
N ASN A 646 11.66 18.83 27.78
CA ASN A 646 12.80 19.33 27.03
C ASN A 646 13.30 18.26 26.06
N ILE A 647 13.27 18.56 24.76
CA ILE A 647 13.78 17.70 23.69
C ILE A 647 15.16 18.20 23.28
N THR A 648 16.16 17.35 23.44
CA THR A 648 17.53 17.64 23.01
C THR A 648 17.84 16.91 21.71
N LEU A 649 18.26 17.63 20.68
CA LEU A 649 18.74 17.08 19.42
C LEU A 649 20.27 17.25 19.37
N THR A 650 21.00 16.14 19.28
CA THR A 650 22.49 16.15 19.29
C THR A 650 23.11 16.09 17.89
N GLY A 651 22.31 15.83 16.85
CA GLY A 651 22.79 15.55 15.51
C GLY A 651 23.48 14.19 15.38
N ILE A 652 23.92 13.88 14.17
CA ILE A 652 24.88 12.80 13.92
C ILE A 652 26.25 13.30 14.40
N VAL A 653 26.87 12.58 15.34
CA VAL A 653 28.20 12.92 15.86
C VAL A 653 29.19 12.87 14.70
N SER A 654 29.76 14.02 14.33
CA SER A 654 30.82 14.10 13.32
C SER A 654 31.95 13.13 13.68
N PRO A 655 32.45 12.32 12.73
CA PRO A 655 33.57 11.42 12.99
C PRO A 655 34.74 12.16 13.65
N THR A 656 35.43 11.50 14.56
CA THR A 656 36.60 12.07 15.27
C THR A 656 37.90 11.44 14.76
N ILE A 657 39.03 12.13 14.99
CA ILE A 657 40.36 11.67 14.55
C ILE A 657 40.71 10.27 15.12
N ASP A 658 40.20 9.92 16.29
CA ASP A 658 40.40 8.63 16.96
C ASP A 658 39.69 7.46 16.26
N GLN A 659 38.69 7.76 15.43
CA GLN A 659 37.98 6.76 14.61
C GLN A 659 38.73 6.44 13.30
N VAL A 660 39.81 7.17 12.97
CA VAL A 660 40.68 6.87 11.82
C VAL A 660 41.77 5.90 12.26
N LYS A 661 41.56 4.62 11.94
CA LYS A 661 42.43 3.53 12.37
C LYS A 661 43.63 3.38 11.44
N VAL A 662 44.82 3.53 12.00
CA VAL A 662 46.11 3.32 11.32
C VAL A 662 46.74 2.00 11.76
N GLN A 663 47.37 1.28 10.84
CA GLN A 663 48.13 0.06 11.14
C GLN A 663 49.49 0.08 10.44
N ALA A 664 50.56 0.02 11.24
CA ALA A 664 51.89 -0.24 10.71
C ALA A 664 52.01 -1.70 10.26
N ILE A 665 52.58 -1.91 9.07
CA ILE A 665 52.86 -3.22 8.49
C ILE A 665 54.35 -3.34 8.17
N THR A 666 54.95 -4.49 8.46
CA THR A 666 56.37 -4.77 8.15
C THR A 666 56.57 -5.45 6.80
N SER A 667 55.48 -5.99 6.21
CA SER A 667 55.47 -6.54 4.86
C SER A 667 54.12 -6.32 4.17
N PRO A 668 54.08 -6.07 2.84
CA PRO A 668 52.83 -5.73 2.13
C PRO A 668 51.69 -6.77 2.23
N ASP A 669 52.00 -8.05 2.43
CA ASP A 669 51.02 -9.13 2.59
C ASP A 669 50.14 -9.01 3.85
N GLN A 670 50.57 -8.22 4.84
CA GLN A 670 49.90 -8.10 6.14
C GLN A 670 48.54 -7.39 6.09
N VAL A 671 48.25 -6.61 5.04
CA VAL A 671 46.96 -5.92 4.87
C VAL A 671 45.77 -6.88 4.98
N SER A 672 45.94 -8.11 4.47
CA SER A 672 44.93 -9.19 4.53
C SER A 672 44.43 -9.53 5.94
N ARG A 673 45.23 -9.24 6.98
CA ARG A 673 44.91 -9.50 8.40
C ARG A 673 44.33 -8.30 9.14
N HIS A 674 44.22 -7.16 8.48
CA HIS A 674 43.92 -5.85 9.10
C HIS A 674 42.90 -5.05 8.29
N LEU A 675 41.92 -5.73 7.70
CA LEU A 675 40.90 -5.15 6.82
C LEU A 675 39.90 -4.21 7.54
N ASP A 676 39.99 -4.11 8.87
CA ASP A 676 39.22 -3.15 9.70
C ASP A 676 39.90 -1.77 9.84
N LYS A 677 41.00 -1.53 9.12
CA LYS A 677 41.85 -0.34 9.23
C LYS A 677 41.66 0.58 8.01
N ASP A 678 41.69 1.89 8.26
CA ASP A 678 41.52 2.90 7.21
C ASP A 678 42.83 3.19 6.46
N ILE A 679 43.97 3.12 7.16
CA ILE A 679 45.29 3.48 6.64
C ILE A 679 46.31 2.42 7.06
N PHE A 680 47.17 2.02 6.12
CA PHE A 680 48.35 1.21 6.39
C PHE A 680 49.61 2.06 6.23
N THR A 681 50.55 1.92 7.17
CA THR A 681 51.87 2.56 7.08
C THR A 681 52.95 1.52 6.78
N TYR A 682 53.74 1.76 5.74
CA TYR A 682 54.83 0.87 5.33
C TYR A 682 56.12 1.65 5.08
N GLN A 683 57.15 1.35 5.86
CA GLN A 683 58.50 1.88 5.68
C GLN A 683 59.47 0.70 5.54
N ARG A 684 60.11 0.55 4.37
CA ARG A 684 60.96 -0.61 4.09
C ARG A 684 62.28 -0.59 4.90
N PHE A 685 62.88 0.59 5.03
CA PHE A 685 64.09 0.83 5.82
C PHE A 685 64.01 2.21 6.49
N PRO A 686 64.62 2.44 7.66
CA PRO A 686 64.48 3.70 8.41
C PRO A 686 64.92 4.98 7.68
N HIS A 687 65.74 4.87 6.62
CA HIS A 687 66.21 5.98 5.81
C HIS A 687 65.37 6.26 4.55
N LEU A 688 64.37 5.41 4.27
CA LEU A 688 63.43 5.57 3.15
C LEU A 688 62.12 6.19 3.64
N PRO A 689 61.33 6.85 2.77
CA PRO A 689 60.05 7.44 3.15
C PRO A 689 59.05 6.39 3.67
N THR A 690 58.23 6.79 4.64
CA THR A 690 57.05 6.03 5.07
C THR A 690 55.93 6.23 4.06
N ASN A 691 55.38 5.13 3.56
CA ASN A 691 54.21 5.14 2.69
C ASN A 691 52.94 5.12 3.54
N PHE A 692 51.97 5.97 3.20
CA PHE A 692 50.60 5.94 3.74
C PHE A 692 49.67 5.47 2.62
N ILE A 693 49.03 4.31 2.79
CA ILE A 693 48.17 3.72 1.75
C ILE A 693 46.83 3.29 2.31
N ARG A 694 45.80 3.25 1.46
CA ARG A 694 44.48 2.68 1.78
C ARG A 694 43.97 1.79 0.67
N LEU A 695 42.99 0.94 0.99
CA LEU A 695 42.23 0.21 -0.02
C LEU A 695 41.23 1.16 -0.72
N LYS A 696 41.11 1.04 -2.05
CA LYS A 696 40.14 1.79 -2.87
C LYS A 696 38.70 1.31 -2.70
N LYS A 697 38.53 0.07 -2.25
CA LYS A 697 37.24 -0.56 -1.92
C LYS A 697 37.47 -1.62 -0.84
N PRO A 698 36.46 -1.95 -0.01
CA PRO A 698 36.52 -3.13 0.85
C PRO A 698 36.80 -4.39 0.03
N LEU A 699 37.61 -5.29 0.57
CA LEU A 699 37.91 -6.60 0.01
C LEU A 699 37.75 -7.67 1.09
N SER A 700 37.15 -8.80 0.74
CA SER A 700 37.09 -9.97 1.60
C SER A 700 38.40 -10.77 1.57
N VAL A 701 38.61 -11.62 2.59
CA VAL A 701 39.73 -12.57 2.63
C VAL A 701 39.71 -13.51 1.43
N ALA A 702 38.52 -13.89 0.93
CA ALA A 702 38.35 -14.74 -0.24
C ALA A 702 38.82 -14.04 -1.54
N GLU A 703 38.46 -12.76 -1.74
CA GLU A 703 38.92 -11.99 -2.90
C GLU A 703 40.44 -11.78 -2.88
N ILE A 704 41.02 -11.45 -1.72
CA ILE A 704 42.46 -11.30 -1.55
C ILE A 704 43.19 -12.63 -1.83
N THR A 705 42.64 -13.75 -1.34
CA THR A 705 43.16 -15.09 -1.64
C THR A 705 43.09 -15.40 -3.15
N ALA A 706 42.01 -15.02 -3.83
CA ALA A 706 41.88 -15.18 -5.28
C ALA A 706 42.90 -14.31 -6.06
N ILE A 707 43.15 -13.08 -5.62
CA ILE A 707 44.18 -12.18 -6.20
C ILE A 707 45.58 -12.80 -6.07
N PHE A 708 45.93 -13.32 -4.89
CA PHE A 708 47.21 -14.01 -4.68
C PHE A 708 47.33 -15.31 -5.49
N ASN A 709 46.29 -16.14 -5.53
CA ASN A 709 46.27 -17.37 -6.34
C ASN A 709 46.42 -17.08 -7.85
N ALA A 710 45.83 -15.97 -8.33
CA ALA A 710 45.99 -15.48 -9.69
C ALA A 710 47.37 -14.82 -9.95
N ARG A 711 48.27 -14.79 -8.96
CA ARG A 711 49.60 -14.14 -8.99
C ARG A 711 49.56 -12.67 -9.43
N LYS A 712 48.46 -11.97 -9.15
CA LYS A 712 48.35 -10.53 -9.40
C LYS A 712 49.19 -9.75 -8.39
N VAL A 713 49.75 -8.63 -8.82
CA VAL A 713 50.48 -7.69 -7.93
C VAL A 713 49.45 -6.98 -7.05
N PHE A 714 49.34 -7.40 -5.78
CA PHE A 714 48.41 -6.81 -4.83
C PHE A 714 48.88 -5.43 -4.34
N ILE A 715 50.17 -5.30 -4.03
CA ILE A 715 50.85 -4.02 -3.75
C ILE A 715 52.07 -3.91 -4.66
N ASP A 716 52.18 -2.81 -5.40
CA ASP A 716 53.32 -2.54 -6.29
C ASP A 716 54.37 -1.70 -5.56
N LEU A 717 55.45 -2.34 -5.11
CA LEU A 717 56.54 -1.70 -4.38
C LEU A 717 57.73 -1.45 -5.30
N ASP A 718 58.19 -0.22 -5.35
CA ASP A 718 59.45 0.14 -5.99
C ASP A 718 60.64 -0.23 -5.09
N PHE A 719 61.43 -1.23 -5.52
CA PHE A 719 62.55 -1.74 -4.72
C PHE A 719 63.77 -0.80 -4.68
N ALA A 720 63.84 0.24 -5.50
CA ALA A 720 64.96 1.19 -5.50
C ALA A 720 64.66 2.40 -4.60
N THR A 721 63.44 2.91 -4.63
CA THR A 721 63.00 4.10 -3.87
C THR A 721 62.26 3.78 -2.57
N GLY A 722 61.74 2.55 -2.41
CA GLY A 722 60.89 2.16 -1.28
C GLY A 722 59.46 2.69 -1.36
N LEU A 723 59.09 3.35 -2.46
CA LEU A 723 57.76 3.92 -2.67
C LEU A 723 56.78 2.86 -3.18
N ILE A 724 55.56 2.87 -2.65
CA ILE A 724 54.44 2.10 -3.18
C ILE A 724 53.77 2.90 -4.30
N ARG A 725 53.43 2.22 -5.40
CA ARG A 725 52.65 2.78 -6.50
C ARG A 725 51.17 2.45 -6.34
N GLU A 726 50.34 3.41 -6.72
CA GLU A 726 48.89 3.27 -6.81
C GLU A 726 48.50 2.23 -7.86
N ASN A 727 47.50 1.39 -7.57
CA ASN A 727 47.06 0.31 -8.47
C ASN A 727 45.53 0.10 -8.44
N GLU A 728 45.05 -1.08 -8.87
CA GLU A 728 43.62 -1.46 -8.88
C GLU A 728 43.02 -1.54 -7.45
N TYR A 729 43.84 -1.87 -6.44
CA TYR A 729 43.41 -2.18 -5.07
C TYR A 729 43.74 -1.07 -4.08
N PHE A 730 44.87 -0.38 -4.25
CA PHE A 730 45.38 0.61 -3.30
C PHE A 730 45.49 2.01 -3.89
N GLU A 731 45.20 2.99 -3.04
CA GLU A 731 45.52 4.41 -3.20
C GLU A 731 46.68 4.78 -2.26
N VAL A 732 47.58 5.64 -2.73
CA VAL A 732 48.64 6.24 -1.91
C VAL A 732 48.17 7.60 -1.43
N LEU A 733 48.04 7.77 -0.13
CA LEU A 733 47.73 9.06 0.49
C LEU A 733 48.99 9.94 0.36
N LYS A 734 48.90 11.02 -0.41
CA LYS A 734 50.05 11.86 -0.81
C LYS A 734 50.40 12.86 0.30
N VAL A 735 50.77 12.33 1.46
CA VAL A 735 50.97 13.04 2.72
C VAL A 735 52.34 12.74 3.35
N THR A 736 52.79 13.62 4.23
CA THR A 736 54.15 13.57 4.83
C THR A 736 54.25 12.76 6.11
N ASP A 737 53.14 12.60 6.83
CA ASP A 737 53.10 12.02 8.18
C ASP A 737 51.70 11.47 8.52
N GLU A 738 51.61 10.76 9.64
CA GLU A 738 50.37 10.10 10.09
C GLU A 738 49.27 11.09 10.48
N SER A 739 49.62 12.28 10.96
CA SER A 739 48.63 13.29 11.35
C SER A 739 47.93 13.83 10.11
N ALA A 740 48.70 14.20 9.07
CA ALA A 740 48.17 14.59 7.76
C ALA A 740 47.35 13.45 7.12
N ALA A 741 47.81 12.20 7.20
CA ALA A 741 47.08 11.04 6.71
C ALA A 741 45.71 10.87 7.41
N LYS A 742 45.71 10.94 8.75
CA LYS A 742 44.49 10.86 9.55
C LYS A 742 43.53 12.01 9.27
N GLN A 743 44.03 13.23 9.13
CA GLN A 743 43.21 14.41 8.82
C GLN A 743 42.56 14.33 7.43
N GLN A 744 43.27 13.82 6.42
CA GLN A 744 42.68 13.61 5.08
C GLN A 744 41.50 12.61 5.15
N ILE A 745 41.71 11.45 5.76
CA ILE A 745 40.67 10.43 5.90
C ILE A 745 39.54 10.91 6.83
N LEU A 746 39.84 11.70 7.86
CA LEU A 746 38.84 12.32 8.71
C LEU A 746 37.94 13.26 7.92
N ALA A 747 38.51 14.16 7.11
CA ALA A 747 37.74 15.06 6.26
C ALA A 747 36.82 14.31 5.27
N GLU A 748 37.28 13.17 4.73
CA GLU A 748 36.46 12.31 3.88
C GLU A 748 35.34 11.60 4.67
N LYS A 749 35.60 11.11 5.90
CA LYS A 749 34.57 10.54 6.79
C LYS A 749 33.54 11.59 7.23
N ILE A 750 33.98 12.81 7.55
CA ILE A 750 33.11 13.95 7.87
C ILE A 750 32.24 14.28 6.66
N LYS A 751 32.82 14.44 5.46
CA LYS A 751 32.07 14.72 4.22
C LYS A 751 31.07 13.62 3.87
N ALA A 752 31.40 12.35 4.15
CA ALA A 752 30.46 11.24 3.99
C ALA A 752 29.29 11.32 4.99
N ALA A 753 29.53 11.77 6.23
CA ALA A 753 28.48 12.04 7.21
C ALA A 753 27.67 13.31 6.91
N GLU A 754 28.27 14.36 6.34
CA GLU A 754 27.57 15.55 5.84
C GLU A 754 26.64 15.22 4.65
N GLY A 755 26.97 14.19 3.87
CA GLY A 755 26.07 13.58 2.89
C GLY A 755 24.83 12.92 3.50
N THR A 756 24.73 12.84 4.83
CA THR A 756 23.58 12.28 5.57
C THR A 756 22.81 13.32 6.40
N VAL A 757 22.93 14.63 6.08
CA VAL A 757 22.03 15.67 6.61
C VAL A 757 20.57 15.26 6.36
N GLN A 758 19.81 15.11 7.43
CA GLN A 758 18.43 14.62 7.40
C GLN A 758 17.54 15.52 8.22
N GLY A 759 16.58 16.14 7.53
CA GLY A 759 15.68 17.10 8.15
C GLY A 759 14.60 16.45 9.00
N PHE A 760 14.05 17.25 9.92
CA PHE A 760 12.75 16.97 10.51
C PHE A 760 11.69 17.75 9.74
N ASN A 761 10.77 17.04 9.09
CA ASN A 761 9.70 17.61 8.27
C ASN A 761 8.42 17.89 9.09
N GLY A 762 8.34 17.32 10.29
CA GLY A 762 7.18 17.36 11.16
C GLY A 762 7.04 18.60 12.05
N TYR A 763 6.23 18.45 13.10
CA TYR A 763 5.88 19.53 14.03
C TYR A 763 6.30 19.24 15.47
N PHE A 764 6.70 20.30 16.18
CA PHE A 764 6.87 20.29 17.64
C PHE A 764 5.71 21.06 18.29
N GLY A 765 5.02 20.42 19.23
CA GLY A 765 3.80 20.95 19.84
C GLY A 765 2.53 20.53 19.08
N GLU A 766 1.39 20.72 19.74
CA GLU A 766 0.09 20.27 19.24
C GLU A 766 -0.54 21.27 18.26
N THR A 767 -1.15 20.74 17.18
CA THR A 767 -1.84 21.50 16.12
C THR A 767 -3.36 21.33 16.16
N ASP A 768 -3.86 20.27 16.81
CA ASP A 768 -5.29 20.04 17.06
C ASP A 768 -5.79 20.93 18.20
N PRO A 769 -6.69 21.90 17.95
CA PRO A 769 -7.17 22.83 18.97
C PRO A 769 -8.05 22.18 20.04
N SER A 770 -8.47 20.92 19.87
CA SER A 770 -9.20 20.15 20.87
C SER A 770 -8.30 19.50 21.92
N LYS A 771 -6.98 19.42 21.66
CA LYS A 771 -5.98 18.80 22.53
C LYS A 771 -5.16 19.84 23.29
N THR A 772 -4.57 19.42 24.41
CA THR A 772 -3.71 20.30 25.23
C THR A 772 -2.35 20.52 24.55
N ASN A 773 -1.83 21.74 24.64
CA ASN A 773 -0.48 22.06 24.16
C ASN A 773 0.37 22.49 25.38
N GLY A 774 0.89 21.49 26.10
CA GLY A 774 1.78 21.65 27.24
C GLY A 774 3.13 22.23 26.84
N ARG A 775 3.93 22.65 27.83
CA ARG A 775 5.21 23.33 27.57
C ARG A 775 6.22 22.34 27.01
N LEU A 776 6.77 22.64 25.83
CA LEU A 776 7.78 21.84 25.14
C LEU A 776 8.93 22.76 24.71
N ASN A 777 10.13 22.49 25.23
CA ASN A 777 11.36 23.19 24.86
C ASN A 777 12.17 22.34 23.90
N ILE A 778 12.75 22.93 22.85
CA ILE A 778 13.64 22.24 21.90
C ILE A 778 15.04 22.85 22.00
N THR A 779 16.04 22.00 22.22
CA THR A 779 17.46 22.37 22.35
C THR A 779 18.26 21.64 21.27
N MET A 780 19.12 22.37 20.54
CA MET A 780 20.00 21.80 19.52
C MET A 780 21.46 21.94 19.96
N ASN A 781 22.10 20.81 20.28
CA ASN A 781 23.48 20.76 20.75
C ASN A 781 24.43 20.48 19.58
N SER A 782 24.73 21.49 18.78
CA SER A 782 25.67 21.36 17.65
C SER A 782 27.12 21.35 18.13
N ASN A 783 27.72 20.17 18.24
CA ASN A 783 29.19 20.00 18.21
C ASN A 783 29.76 20.08 16.78
N CYS A 784 28.97 20.53 15.80
CA CYS A 784 29.36 20.68 14.40
C CYS A 784 30.41 21.78 14.22
N SER A 785 31.45 21.50 13.43
CA SER A 785 32.56 22.42 13.16
C SER A 785 32.24 23.58 12.20
N GLU A 786 31.03 23.67 11.65
CA GLU A 786 30.55 24.85 10.90
C GLU A 786 29.10 25.22 11.26
N PRO A 787 28.86 26.39 11.89
CA PRO A 787 27.50 26.89 12.20
C PRO A 787 26.71 27.42 11.00
N THR A 788 27.26 27.34 9.78
CA THR A 788 26.97 28.29 8.70
C THR A 788 25.66 28.03 7.95
N LYS A 789 25.06 26.83 8.05
CA LYS A 789 23.81 26.45 7.34
C LYS A 789 22.55 26.37 8.20
N LEU A 790 22.65 26.44 9.52
CA LEU A 790 21.51 26.35 10.46
C LEU A 790 20.72 27.67 10.67
N ARG A 791 21.07 28.76 9.96
CA ARG A 791 20.64 30.13 10.31
C ARG A 791 19.19 30.53 9.95
N ASN A 792 18.38 29.66 9.37
CA ASN A 792 16.99 29.97 8.98
C ASN A 792 15.92 29.25 9.83
N ALA A 793 16.12 29.15 11.15
CA ALA A 793 15.08 28.76 12.09
C ALA A 793 14.71 29.95 13.00
N THR A 794 13.60 30.63 12.69
CA THR A 794 13.10 31.73 13.53
C THR A 794 12.10 31.19 14.55
N THR A 795 12.54 30.97 15.79
CA THR A 795 11.65 30.59 16.89
C THR A 795 10.71 31.74 17.23
N LYS A 796 9.40 31.48 17.14
CA LYS A 796 8.37 32.38 17.67
C LYS A 796 7.37 31.58 18.49
N THR A 797 7.71 31.39 19.76
CA THR A 797 6.75 30.89 20.75
C THR A 797 5.60 31.88 20.89
N THR A 798 4.39 31.33 21.11
CA THR A 798 3.07 31.99 21.15
C THR A 798 2.40 32.32 19.80
N LYS A 799 1.27 31.61 19.59
CA LYS A 799 0.06 32.00 18.84
C LYS A 799 -0.04 31.91 17.31
N GLU A 800 0.96 31.44 16.56
CA GLU A 800 0.77 31.11 15.13
C GLU A 800 1.37 29.75 14.75
N ASN A 801 0.53 28.85 14.22
CA ASN A 801 0.94 27.57 13.66
C ASN A 801 1.81 27.80 12.41
N ARG A 802 3.05 27.32 12.41
CA ARG A 802 3.92 27.27 11.23
C ARG A 802 4.75 25.99 11.25
N SER A 803 4.98 25.39 10.08
CA SER A 803 5.93 24.29 9.90
C SER A 803 7.37 24.80 10.07
N PHE A 804 8.25 23.95 10.62
CA PHE A 804 9.66 24.25 10.83
C PHE A 804 10.52 23.13 10.24
N THR A 805 10.96 23.28 8.98
CA THR A 805 11.97 22.39 8.42
C THR A 805 13.35 22.76 8.97
N PHE A 806 13.88 21.93 9.86
CA PHE A 806 15.26 22.04 10.33
C PHE A 806 16.16 21.17 9.46
N LEU A 807 17.19 21.76 8.86
CA LEU A 807 18.31 21.02 8.25
C LEU A 807 19.30 20.69 9.38
N ILE A 808 19.39 19.40 9.74
CA ILE A 808 20.23 18.87 10.83
C ILE A 808 21.37 18.03 10.23
#